data_AF-A0A7G2CKF4-F1
#
_entry.id   AF-A0A7G2CKF4-F1
#
_cell.length_a   1.000
_cell.length_b   1.000
_cell.length_c   1.000
_cell.angle_alpha   90.00
_cell.angle_beta   90.00
_cell.angle_gamma   90.00
#
_symmetry.space_group_name_H-M   'P 1'
#
loop_
_entity.id
_entity.type
_entity.pdbx_description
1 polymer ?
#
loop_
_entity_poly.entity_id
_entity_poly.type
_entity_poly.pdbx_seq_one_letter_code
_entity_poly.pdbx_strand_id
1 'polypeptide(L)'
;MLCDDLYYCKTDVLRAFARTRGVSGGSKSDVVLRLIESASKEAHGVNNDLKLTKQLLGDVFGADVRTSGVKGSWSSQSLEASHIEMAVERHLKFEMMANSSKTLIVRRNAAESGKVLRKLCRTFQQDYDKLALHAVGSVFRHYKAEADAIVRELSVIDIVSPFSAFMVSTVRYGSSMNLLTRTEVNQRLQTQLELFTPVMEEEQNTNSNTNDDATLQVLMSLLDEVVTEVEERESSFGEKKTQWGVDSAEVLVQAASHFAKVSHVGWSTEKVPRWVEDMGRMFNNWELVVRSDIPSYADVPRYVFDCILNGVVCHYVLQRVYGKELITPNDIPLAMRMSIRKSLERHFGDPERAKNVLQELLVYVQSGEMQEVRGGVRGEFFASVYSQMSGALQDGPPSELLQERILVILKEVAATASRCTRSSGLMNMLVKVTEDMRFHIRFSRVFKKLNAVDRKTIRTRLSLNMIKTLTYFEKEFGIEPVSVKAVAFLVVQLVYMSLRPEGGRRPILERFCSVTGRDELSVVGLTATEATKVQDLRIAFPPQLSYKSWLSESDTKEKSVYSVLPSVAVKGSTNQAMIISQAPMMQALDVISRVPWRINKYMLHVQEAIVREGFGFGKIRPGFYPLHYTSLSRGDVQYPTDRARGELDYEADPDDDEEDGAGYNMLQRQEFDLQQGKDWKDLTELRSSRIHYLQALRQARSLVDFSHVYFPNSMDFRGRMYPLPGRLNHTGSDPFRGILEYAEPKPLGTVGLYWLKVHIANKIGMNKLSFDERAHYVDEHIEDVIQSAERPLSGDRWWQEASEPLQCLMACKELADALKCSQGVENFLSRVPVAVDGSYNGLQHYSAIGRDAFGAELVNLVPSERPADAYTGILKEMLKSIHADAERDHQVAQRCLGTGKGQDSNHIKRKTIKRPIMTQVYGVTGYGMSEQILDELIKQNRGHGLWTHTDMQEMASYLREKVLESLGVTFRETQNCRKWITDITEIIWSAQPAELRNAFCWTTPLGLVVRQPYKVKKKRCSSPRKATHASPGIASPPLAETTQRDCS
;
A
#
# COMPACT_ATOMS: atom_id res chain seq x y z
N MET A 1 -33.75 31.04 -8.45
CA MET A 1 -32.72 30.67 -9.46
C MET A 1 -31.32 30.60 -8.87
N LEU A 2 -30.62 31.71 -8.62
CA LEU A 2 -29.22 31.63 -8.15
C LEU A 2 -29.07 30.97 -6.76
N CYS A 3 -30.05 31.22 -5.88
CA CYS A 3 -30.20 30.51 -4.61
C CYS A 3 -30.41 29.01 -4.82
N ASP A 4 -31.21 28.63 -5.82
CA ASP A 4 -31.49 27.23 -6.15
C ASP A 4 -30.22 26.56 -6.70
N ASP A 5 -29.53 27.20 -7.63
CA ASP A 5 -28.29 26.69 -8.23
C ASP A 5 -27.20 26.44 -7.17
N LEU A 6 -27.04 27.38 -6.21
CA LEU A 6 -26.13 27.24 -5.08
C LEU A 6 -26.62 26.16 -4.09
N TYR A 7 -27.93 26.11 -3.81
CA TYR A 7 -28.50 25.14 -2.88
C TYR A 7 -28.49 23.71 -3.43
N TYR A 8 -28.56 23.52 -4.74
CA TYR A 8 -28.48 22.21 -5.39
C TYR A 8 -27.04 21.78 -5.70
N CYS A 9 -26.05 22.67 -5.61
CA CYS A 9 -24.62 22.34 -5.67
C CYS A 9 -24.21 21.32 -4.58
N LYS A 10 -23.33 20.35 -4.86
CA LYS A 10 -22.87 19.35 -3.85
C LYS A 10 -22.38 20.08 -2.59
N THR A 11 -22.87 19.67 -1.42
CA THR A 11 -22.65 20.38 -0.15
C THR A 11 -21.17 20.61 0.16
N ASP A 12 -20.30 19.67 -0.18
CA ASP A 12 -18.87 19.80 0.05
C ASP A 12 -18.19 20.77 -0.92
N VAL A 13 -18.73 20.94 -2.13
CA VAL A 13 -18.27 21.92 -3.12
C VAL A 13 -18.77 23.31 -2.73
N LEU A 14 -20.06 23.45 -2.41
CA LEU A 14 -20.64 24.69 -1.90
C LEU A 14 -19.92 25.16 -0.63
N ARG A 15 -19.67 24.28 0.34
CA ARG A 15 -18.93 24.63 1.56
C ARG A 15 -17.44 24.87 1.31
N ALA A 16 -16.88 24.45 0.17
CA ALA A 16 -15.47 24.75 -0.16
C ALA A 16 -15.40 26.16 -0.71
N PHE A 17 -16.33 26.43 -1.62
CA PHE A 17 -16.57 27.70 -2.25
C PHE A 17 -16.97 28.81 -1.26
N ALA A 18 -17.83 28.52 -0.28
CA ALA A 18 -18.17 29.46 0.78
C ALA A 18 -16.95 29.80 1.65
N ARG A 19 -16.13 28.78 1.96
CA ARG A 19 -14.93 28.91 2.79
C ARG A 19 -13.84 29.78 2.17
N THR A 20 -13.73 29.80 0.84
CA THR A 20 -12.77 30.70 0.16
C THR A 20 -13.21 32.16 0.18
N ARG A 21 -14.46 32.46 0.54
CA ARG A 21 -15.02 33.81 0.72
C ARG A 21 -15.25 34.19 2.18
N GLY A 22 -14.67 33.43 3.11
CA GLY A 22 -14.86 33.66 4.55
C GLY A 22 -16.28 33.36 5.05
N VAL A 23 -17.17 32.83 4.21
CA VAL A 23 -18.54 32.48 4.58
C VAL A 23 -18.57 31.07 5.16
N SER A 24 -19.11 30.96 6.37
CA SER A 24 -19.37 29.67 7.03
C SER A 24 -20.75 29.69 7.67
N GLY A 25 -21.36 28.51 7.78
CA GLY A 25 -22.73 28.33 8.26
C GLY A 25 -22.99 26.88 8.63
N GLY A 26 -23.94 26.66 9.53
CA GLY A 26 -24.24 25.33 10.06
C GLY A 26 -24.97 24.46 9.04
N SER A 27 -26.10 24.97 8.52
CA SER A 27 -26.91 24.30 7.51
C SER A 27 -26.53 24.72 6.09
N LYS A 28 -26.89 23.92 5.09
CA LYS A 28 -26.55 24.22 3.69
C LYS A 28 -27.26 25.48 3.19
N SER A 29 -28.52 25.68 3.56
CA SER A 29 -29.31 26.88 3.27
C SER A 29 -28.69 28.12 3.91
N ASP A 30 -28.21 28.01 5.14
CA ASP A 30 -27.51 29.08 5.85
C ASP A 30 -26.22 29.49 5.13
N VAL A 31 -25.45 28.52 4.62
CA VAL A 31 -24.27 28.79 3.78
C VAL A 31 -24.62 29.48 2.45
N VAL A 32 -25.74 29.10 1.81
CA VAL A 32 -26.21 29.74 0.56
C VAL A 32 -26.68 31.17 0.81
N LEU A 33 -27.48 31.40 1.85
CA LEU A 33 -28.02 32.71 2.20
C LEU A 33 -26.89 33.69 2.53
N ARG A 34 -25.92 33.28 3.36
CA ARG A 34 -24.76 34.12 3.71
C ARG A 34 -23.84 34.41 2.51
N LEU A 35 -23.74 33.47 1.57
CA LEU A 35 -22.99 33.69 0.31
C LEU A 35 -23.67 34.76 -0.56
N ILE A 36 -25.00 34.75 -0.59
CA ILE A 36 -25.79 35.74 -1.35
C ILE A 36 -25.79 37.09 -0.65
N GLU A 37 -25.92 37.14 0.67
CA GLU A 37 -25.80 38.39 1.44
C GLU A 37 -24.40 39.00 1.29
N SER A 38 -23.35 38.18 1.35
CA SER A 38 -21.97 38.65 1.15
C SER A 38 -21.76 39.18 -0.27
N ALA A 39 -22.26 38.47 -1.29
CA ALA A 39 -22.16 38.91 -2.68
C ALA A 39 -23.02 40.15 -2.96
N SER A 40 -24.18 40.26 -2.31
CA SER A 40 -25.07 41.43 -2.39
C SER A 40 -24.43 42.65 -1.73
N LYS A 41 -23.78 42.49 -0.56
CA LYS A 41 -23.00 43.56 0.11
C LYS A 41 -21.79 44.01 -0.70
N GLU A 42 -21.08 43.08 -1.34
CA GLU A 42 -19.92 43.41 -2.20
C GLU A 42 -20.35 44.08 -3.52
N ALA A 43 -21.50 43.70 -4.07
CA ALA A 43 -21.99 44.25 -5.34
C ALA A 43 -22.75 45.57 -5.19
N HIS A 44 -23.39 45.83 -4.04
CA HIS A 44 -24.28 46.97 -3.84
C HIS A 44 -23.77 47.92 -2.75
N GLY A 45 -22.85 48.81 -3.10
CA GLY A 45 -22.87 50.18 -2.58
C GLY A 45 -23.90 51.00 -3.36
N VAL A 46 -24.97 51.46 -2.70
CA VAL A 46 -26.07 52.36 -3.12
C VAL A 46 -26.84 52.03 -4.43
N ASN A 47 -26.37 51.15 -5.32
CA ASN A 47 -27.00 50.93 -6.62
C ASN A 47 -27.70 49.57 -6.72
N ASN A 48 -28.95 49.51 -7.20
CA ASN A 48 -29.84 48.33 -7.17
C ASN A 48 -29.69 47.35 -8.36
N ASP A 49 -28.58 47.35 -9.11
CA ASP A 49 -28.44 46.52 -10.33
C ASP A 49 -27.91 45.10 -10.04
N LEU A 50 -28.82 44.12 -10.00
CA LEU A 50 -28.55 42.70 -9.70
C LEU A 50 -27.67 41.98 -10.75
N LYS A 51 -27.36 42.61 -11.90
CA LYS A 51 -26.47 42.03 -12.91
C LYS A 51 -25.04 41.88 -12.41
N LEU A 52 -24.55 42.82 -11.60
CA LEU A 52 -23.20 42.77 -11.01
C LEU A 52 -23.06 41.62 -10.01
N THR A 53 -24.06 41.40 -9.17
CA THR A 53 -24.12 40.25 -8.23
C THR A 53 -24.11 38.92 -8.98
N LYS A 54 -24.80 38.86 -10.14
CA LYS A 54 -24.82 37.70 -11.03
C LYS A 54 -23.50 37.49 -11.76
N GLN A 55 -22.74 38.56 -12.04
CA GLN A 55 -21.41 38.51 -12.65
C GLN A 55 -20.36 38.05 -11.63
N LEU A 56 -20.41 38.59 -10.40
CA LEU A 56 -19.51 38.25 -9.30
C LEU A 56 -19.67 36.79 -8.84
N LEU A 57 -20.89 36.26 -8.84
CA LEU A 57 -21.19 34.86 -8.58
C LEU A 57 -21.15 33.97 -9.85
N GLY A 58 -21.22 34.58 -11.04
CA GLY A 58 -21.19 33.89 -12.34
C GLY A 58 -19.78 33.53 -12.80
N ASP A 59 -18.80 34.40 -12.54
CA ASP A 59 -17.38 34.20 -12.90
C ASP A 59 -16.67 33.16 -12.00
N VAL A 60 -17.32 32.79 -10.90
CA VAL A 60 -16.94 31.65 -10.04
C VAL A 60 -16.89 30.33 -10.79
N PHE A 61 -17.79 30.16 -11.76
CA PHE A 61 -17.85 28.99 -12.61
C PHE A 61 -17.40 29.38 -14.02
N GLY A 62 -16.22 30.00 -14.09
CA GLY A 62 -15.49 30.23 -15.33
C GLY A 62 -15.41 28.96 -16.18
N ALA A 63 -15.24 29.14 -17.49
CA ALA A 63 -15.19 28.05 -18.48
C ALA A 63 -14.21 26.92 -18.08
N ASP A 64 -13.20 27.23 -17.29
CA ASP A 64 -12.15 26.29 -16.88
C ASP A 64 -12.57 25.38 -15.70
N VAL A 65 -13.51 25.82 -14.85
CA VAL A 65 -14.22 24.92 -13.92
C VAL A 65 -15.25 24.06 -14.67
N ARG A 66 -15.56 24.41 -15.93
CA ARG A 66 -16.35 23.58 -16.86
C ARG A 66 -15.49 22.55 -17.61
N THR A 67 -14.15 22.55 -17.51
CA THR A 67 -13.27 21.66 -18.31
C THR A 67 -12.54 20.56 -17.52
N SER A 68 -13.05 20.15 -16.35
CA SER A 68 -12.64 18.86 -15.74
C SER A 68 -13.21 17.67 -16.53
N GLY A 69 -12.69 17.44 -17.74
CA GLY A 69 -12.66 16.15 -18.47
C GLY A 69 -13.97 15.40 -18.77
N VAL A 70 -15.13 15.85 -18.31
CA VAL A 70 -16.44 15.26 -18.58
C VAL A 70 -17.52 16.35 -18.59
N LYS A 71 -17.36 17.40 -19.41
CA LYS A 71 -18.42 18.41 -19.60
C LYS A 71 -18.59 18.90 -21.04
N GLY A 72 -18.00 18.20 -22.01
CA GLY A 72 -18.47 18.27 -23.39
C GLY A 72 -19.83 17.57 -23.59
N SER A 73 -20.28 16.77 -22.61
CA SER A 73 -21.44 15.88 -22.75
C SER A 73 -22.41 15.86 -21.56
N TRP A 74 -22.21 16.70 -20.53
CA TRP A 74 -23.11 16.67 -19.36
C TRP A 74 -24.29 17.61 -19.60
N SER A 75 -25.41 17.03 -20.02
CA SER A 75 -26.72 17.67 -20.00
C SER A 75 -27.25 17.76 -18.56
N SER A 76 -28.36 18.47 -18.34
CA SER A 76 -29.12 18.45 -17.07
C SER A 76 -29.40 17.01 -16.58
N GLN A 77 -29.51 16.07 -17.53
CA GLN A 77 -29.74 14.64 -17.29
C GLN A 77 -28.52 13.97 -16.61
N SER A 78 -27.27 14.36 -16.91
CA SER A 78 -26.07 13.77 -16.28
C SER A 78 -25.89 14.17 -14.81
N LEU A 79 -26.35 15.37 -14.43
CA LEU A 79 -26.34 15.81 -13.03
C LEU A 79 -27.44 15.11 -12.21
N GLU A 80 -28.59 14.90 -12.82
CA GLU A 80 -29.68 14.10 -12.26
C GLU A 80 -29.26 12.64 -12.08
N ALA A 81 -28.57 12.04 -13.08
CA ALA A 81 -27.99 10.71 -12.99
C ALA A 81 -27.04 10.57 -11.79
N SER A 82 -26.12 11.52 -11.60
CA SER A 82 -25.22 11.49 -10.42
C SER A 82 -25.97 11.61 -9.09
N HIS A 83 -27.08 12.35 -9.03
CA HIS A 83 -27.91 12.43 -7.82
C HIS A 83 -28.68 11.12 -7.55
N ILE A 84 -29.14 10.46 -8.62
CA ILE A 84 -29.78 9.15 -8.55
C ILE A 84 -28.77 8.11 -8.05
N GLU A 85 -27.57 8.05 -8.62
CA GLU A 85 -26.49 7.17 -8.15
C GLU A 85 -26.17 7.36 -6.66
N MET A 86 -26.01 8.62 -6.22
CA MET A 86 -25.74 8.93 -4.81
C MET A 86 -26.90 8.57 -3.88
N ALA A 87 -28.14 8.57 -4.38
CA ALA A 87 -29.31 8.15 -3.61
C ALA A 87 -29.39 6.63 -3.54
N VAL A 88 -29.16 5.94 -4.66
CA VAL A 88 -29.07 4.48 -4.78
C VAL A 88 -27.97 3.92 -3.85
N GLU A 89 -26.78 4.52 -3.84
CA GLU A 89 -25.65 4.12 -3.00
C GLU A 89 -25.99 4.09 -1.51
N ARG A 90 -26.89 4.97 -1.03
CA ARG A 90 -27.30 4.99 0.38
C ARG A 90 -28.15 3.80 0.78
N HIS A 91 -28.76 3.12 -0.18
CA HIS A 91 -29.65 1.99 0.01
C HIS A 91 -29.00 0.64 -0.36
N LEU A 92 -27.83 0.67 -1.03
CA LEU A 92 -26.98 -0.51 -1.25
C LEU A 92 -26.00 -0.69 -0.06
N LYS A 93 -25.82 -1.93 0.41
CA LYS A 93 -24.74 -2.28 1.37
C LYS A 93 -23.84 -3.36 0.79
N PHE A 94 -22.54 -3.08 0.75
CA PHE A 94 -21.53 -4.04 0.34
C PHE A 94 -21.00 -4.79 1.58
N GLU A 95 -21.29 -6.08 1.68
CA GLU A 95 -20.74 -6.98 2.71
C GLU A 95 -20.29 -8.29 2.08
N MET A 96 -19.02 -8.67 2.21
CA MET A 96 -18.58 -10.03 1.89
C MET A 96 -17.49 -10.53 2.87
N MET A 97 -17.66 -10.22 4.17
CA MET A 97 -16.96 -10.70 5.39
C MET A 97 -16.43 -9.59 6.32
N ALA A 98 -17.03 -9.53 7.52
CA ALA A 98 -16.64 -8.83 8.75
C ALA A 98 -16.98 -7.32 8.91
N ASN A 99 -17.96 -7.04 9.79
CA ASN A 99 -17.93 -6.10 10.93
C ASN A 99 -17.09 -4.81 10.85
N SER A 100 -16.97 -4.20 9.68
CA SER A 100 -16.42 -2.86 9.52
C SER A 100 -17.58 -1.88 9.50
N SER A 101 -17.76 -1.15 10.60
CA SER A 101 -18.69 -0.03 10.77
C SER A 101 -18.43 1.18 9.84
N LYS A 102 -17.74 0.99 8.71
CA LYS A 102 -17.33 2.06 7.80
C LYS A 102 -18.09 1.98 6.48
N THR A 103 -19.13 2.80 6.42
CA THR A 103 -19.94 3.22 5.27
C THR A 103 -19.12 3.96 4.19
N LEU A 104 -18.05 3.36 3.67
CA LEU A 104 -16.98 4.10 2.97
C LEU A 104 -16.34 3.38 1.76
N ILE A 105 -17.03 2.46 1.08
CA ILE A 105 -16.42 1.71 -0.03
C ILE A 105 -16.55 2.44 -1.39
N VAL A 106 -17.65 3.12 -1.70
CA VAL A 106 -17.81 3.81 -3.00
C VAL A 106 -17.11 5.19 -3.03
N ARG A 107 -17.10 5.92 -1.90
CA ARG A 107 -16.52 7.29 -1.82
C ARG A 107 -15.01 7.37 -2.07
N ARG A 108 -14.27 6.27 -1.91
CA ARG A 108 -12.80 6.25 -2.07
C ARG A 108 -12.34 5.89 -3.49
N ASN A 109 -13.25 5.49 -4.38
CA ASN A 109 -12.94 4.87 -5.67
C ASN A 109 -13.40 5.68 -6.90
N ALA A 110 -13.97 6.87 -6.72
CA ALA A 110 -14.53 7.71 -7.80
C ALA A 110 -13.55 7.98 -8.96
N ALA A 111 -12.24 8.07 -8.67
CA ALA A 111 -11.22 8.28 -9.69
C ALA A 111 -11.02 7.05 -10.61
N GLU A 112 -11.18 5.83 -10.07
CA GLU A 112 -11.03 4.59 -10.83
C GLU A 112 -12.32 4.26 -11.60
N SER A 113 -13.48 4.37 -10.94
CA SER A 113 -14.79 4.28 -11.63
C SER A 113 -14.89 5.30 -12.77
N GLY A 114 -14.36 6.52 -12.59
CA GLY A 114 -14.29 7.53 -13.64
C GLY A 114 -13.33 7.20 -14.81
N LYS A 115 -12.37 6.28 -14.63
CA LYS A 115 -11.55 5.76 -15.73
C LYS A 115 -12.28 4.63 -16.47
N VAL A 116 -12.95 3.73 -15.75
CA VAL A 116 -13.80 2.68 -16.36
C VAL A 116 -14.86 3.34 -17.22
N LEU A 117 -15.60 4.29 -16.61
CA LEU A 117 -16.69 5.02 -17.23
C LEU A 117 -16.28 5.65 -18.56
N ARG A 118 -15.19 6.42 -18.57
CA ARG A 118 -14.72 7.11 -19.79
C ARG A 118 -14.40 6.12 -20.92
N LYS A 119 -13.89 4.94 -20.58
CA LYS A 119 -13.50 3.94 -21.57
C LYS A 119 -14.71 3.15 -22.06
N LEU A 120 -15.51 2.62 -21.15
CA LEU A 120 -16.72 1.88 -21.50
C LEU A 120 -17.76 2.75 -22.21
N CYS A 121 -17.92 4.03 -21.87
CA CYS A 121 -18.88 4.89 -22.58
C CYS A 121 -18.61 4.93 -24.09
N ARG A 122 -17.33 5.03 -24.48
CA ARG A 122 -16.95 5.07 -25.89
C ARG A 122 -17.18 3.72 -26.57
N THR A 123 -16.71 2.63 -25.95
CA THR A 123 -16.86 1.29 -26.52
C THR A 123 -18.34 0.90 -26.60
N PHE A 124 -19.12 1.19 -25.57
CA PHE A 124 -20.57 0.95 -25.53
C PHE A 124 -21.30 1.67 -26.66
N GLN A 125 -20.98 2.94 -26.91
CA GLN A 125 -21.53 3.70 -28.02
C GLN A 125 -21.17 3.14 -29.41
N GLN A 126 -20.02 2.48 -29.55
CA GLN A 126 -19.50 2.02 -30.84
C GLN A 126 -19.90 0.58 -31.16
N ASP A 127 -19.95 -0.28 -30.15
CA ASP A 127 -19.96 -1.73 -30.33
C ASP A 127 -21.22 -2.41 -29.78
N TYR A 128 -22.07 -1.73 -29.00
CA TYR A 128 -23.28 -2.34 -28.42
C TYR A 128 -24.15 -3.02 -29.47
N ASP A 129 -24.52 -2.32 -30.56
CA ASP A 129 -25.40 -2.88 -31.59
C ASP A 129 -24.81 -4.14 -32.26
N LYS A 130 -23.49 -4.13 -32.48
CA LYS A 130 -22.77 -5.26 -33.08
C LYS A 130 -22.68 -6.45 -32.12
N LEU A 131 -22.38 -6.20 -30.85
CA LEU A 131 -22.29 -7.23 -29.81
C LEU A 131 -23.65 -7.81 -29.48
N ALA A 132 -24.68 -6.97 -29.36
CA ALA A 132 -26.05 -7.40 -29.20
C ALA A 132 -26.56 -8.19 -30.42
N LEU A 133 -25.98 -8.02 -31.63
CA LEU A 133 -26.25 -8.89 -32.78
C LEU A 133 -25.50 -10.23 -32.69
N HIS A 134 -24.24 -10.24 -32.23
CA HIS A 134 -23.42 -11.47 -32.15
C HIS A 134 -23.77 -12.36 -30.95
N ALA A 135 -24.16 -11.77 -29.81
CA ALA A 135 -24.66 -12.51 -28.64
C ALA A 135 -25.97 -13.27 -28.93
N VAL A 136 -26.62 -12.99 -30.06
CA VAL A 136 -27.86 -13.62 -30.49
C VAL A 136 -27.54 -14.85 -31.35
N GLY A 137 -27.36 -15.98 -30.67
CA GLY A 137 -27.91 -17.23 -31.18
C GLY A 137 -29.46 -17.14 -31.23
N SER A 138 -30.13 -18.05 -31.93
CA SER A 138 -31.59 -18.02 -32.15
C SER A 138 -32.46 -17.86 -30.89
N VAL A 139 -31.90 -18.15 -29.69
CA VAL A 139 -32.55 -18.22 -28.37
C VAL A 139 -32.71 -16.86 -27.66
N PHE A 140 -31.84 -15.87 -27.87
CA PHE A 140 -31.82 -14.63 -27.04
C PHE A 140 -32.50 -13.40 -27.69
N ARG A 141 -33.24 -13.58 -28.78
CA ARG A 141 -33.85 -12.48 -29.56
C ARG A 141 -34.85 -11.63 -28.76
N HIS A 142 -35.59 -12.24 -27.85
CA HIS A 142 -36.57 -11.55 -27.01
C HIS A 142 -35.90 -10.65 -25.97
N TYR A 143 -34.83 -11.13 -25.32
CA TYR A 143 -34.09 -10.38 -24.29
C TYR A 143 -33.36 -9.18 -24.87
N LYS A 144 -32.87 -9.30 -26.11
CA LYS A 144 -32.32 -8.18 -26.85
C LYS A 144 -33.34 -7.06 -27.05
N ALA A 145 -34.58 -7.37 -27.46
CA ALA A 145 -35.59 -6.36 -27.72
C ALA A 145 -35.91 -5.52 -26.46
N GLU A 146 -35.98 -6.18 -25.30
CA GLU A 146 -36.18 -5.51 -24.01
C GLU A 146 -34.93 -4.72 -23.56
N ALA A 147 -33.73 -5.25 -23.77
CA ALA A 147 -32.48 -4.54 -23.47
C ALA A 147 -32.32 -3.29 -24.37
N ASP A 148 -32.64 -3.41 -25.66
CA ASP A 148 -32.65 -2.29 -26.61
C ASP A 148 -33.64 -1.19 -26.19
N ALA A 149 -34.79 -1.57 -25.62
CA ALA A 149 -35.73 -0.60 -25.06
C ALA A 149 -35.12 0.18 -23.88
N ILE A 150 -34.40 -0.51 -22.98
CA ILE A 150 -33.68 0.13 -21.86
C ILE A 150 -32.58 1.09 -22.38
N VAL A 151 -31.81 0.65 -23.39
CA VAL A 151 -30.72 1.45 -23.99
C VAL A 151 -31.24 2.68 -24.74
N ARG A 152 -32.44 2.61 -25.33
CA ARG A 152 -33.09 3.77 -25.98
C ARG A 152 -33.69 4.75 -24.98
N GLU A 153 -34.18 4.26 -23.85
CA GLU A 153 -34.79 5.10 -22.80
C GLU A 153 -33.74 5.86 -21.97
N LEU A 154 -32.61 5.22 -21.66
CA LEU A 154 -31.58 5.77 -20.80
C LEU A 154 -30.39 6.31 -21.59
N SER A 155 -29.75 7.37 -21.06
CA SER A 155 -28.49 7.84 -21.64
C SER A 155 -27.40 6.79 -21.44
N VAL A 156 -26.41 6.74 -22.34
CA VAL A 156 -25.23 5.86 -22.17
C VAL A 156 -24.55 6.08 -20.82
N ILE A 157 -24.57 7.32 -20.31
CA ILE A 157 -24.00 7.66 -19.00
C ILE A 157 -24.83 7.04 -17.87
N ASP A 158 -26.16 7.10 -17.95
CA ASP A 158 -27.10 6.52 -16.97
C ASP A 158 -26.96 4.99 -16.88
N ILE A 159 -26.38 4.34 -17.90
CA ILE A 159 -26.13 2.90 -17.94
C ILE A 159 -24.71 2.57 -17.49
N VAL A 160 -23.70 3.20 -18.11
CA VAL A 160 -22.30 2.80 -17.93
C VAL A 160 -21.73 3.32 -16.60
N SER A 161 -22.21 4.45 -16.08
CA SER A 161 -21.74 5.04 -14.82
C SER A 161 -22.06 4.20 -13.59
N PRO A 162 -23.33 3.79 -13.34
CA PRO A 162 -23.63 2.88 -12.23
C PRO A 162 -22.94 1.52 -12.40
N PHE A 163 -22.92 0.94 -13.61
CA PHE A 163 -22.19 -0.30 -13.88
C PHE A 163 -20.69 -0.19 -13.52
N SER A 164 -20.04 0.88 -13.95
CA SER A 164 -18.62 1.15 -13.66
C SER A 164 -18.35 1.28 -12.16
N ALA A 165 -19.28 1.88 -11.41
CA ALA A 165 -19.18 2.02 -9.97
C ALA A 165 -19.37 0.67 -9.25
N PHE A 166 -20.40 -0.09 -9.61
CA PHE A 166 -20.70 -1.40 -9.02
C PHE A 166 -19.61 -2.42 -9.35
N MET A 167 -19.19 -2.53 -10.61
CA MET A 167 -18.12 -3.42 -11.04
C MET A 167 -16.80 -3.12 -10.29
N VAL A 168 -16.40 -1.85 -10.17
CA VAL A 168 -15.19 -1.48 -9.40
C VAL A 168 -15.35 -1.78 -7.91
N SER A 169 -16.54 -1.57 -7.34
CA SER A 169 -16.83 -1.88 -5.94
C SER A 169 -16.70 -3.38 -5.66
N THR A 170 -17.35 -4.22 -6.49
CA THR A 170 -17.33 -5.68 -6.41
C THR A 170 -15.93 -6.24 -6.62
N VAL A 171 -15.17 -5.68 -7.56
CA VAL A 171 -13.80 -6.12 -7.87
C VAL A 171 -12.79 -5.66 -6.79
N ARG A 172 -12.91 -4.44 -6.24
CA ARG A 172 -11.97 -3.93 -5.20
C ARG A 172 -12.22 -4.44 -3.79
N TYR A 173 -13.40 -4.96 -3.50
CA TYR A 173 -13.66 -5.69 -2.26
C TYR A 173 -12.52 -6.71 -1.98
N GLY A 174 -12.00 -7.33 -3.05
CA GLY A 174 -10.80 -8.18 -3.12
C GLY A 174 -9.51 -7.68 -2.52
N SER A 175 -9.32 -6.36 -2.46
CA SER A 175 -7.99 -5.77 -2.30
C SER A 175 -7.76 -5.11 -0.95
N SER A 176 -8.79 -4.97 -0.11
CA SER A 176 -8.67 -4.26 1.16
C SER A 176 -8.06 -5.14 2.25
N MET A 177 -6.74 -5.11 2.43
CA MET A 177 -6.00 -5.76 3.55
C MET A 177 -6.27 -7.26 3.70
N ASN A 178 -5.70 -8.06 2.80
CA ASN A 178 -5.66 -9.51 2.96
C ASN A 178 -4.50 -9.93 3.87
N LEU A 179 -4.72 -10.97 4.68
CA LEU A 179 -3.70 -11.69 5.43
C LEU A 179 -2.91 -12.66 4.52
N LEU A 180 -3.49 -13.07 3.38
CA LEU A 180 -2.90 -13.97 2.38
C LEU A 180 -3.23 -13.51 0.95
N THR A 181 -2.29 -13.64 0.03
CA THR A 181 -2.51 -13.35 -1.40
C THR A 181 -3.37 -14.43 -2.06
N ARG A 182 -4.01 -14.12 -3.19
CA ARG A 182 -4.78 -15.13 -3.96
C ARG A 182 -3.92 -16.32 -4.36
N THR A 183 -2.67 -16.07 -4.73
CA THR A 183 -1.69 -17.12 -5.07
C THR A 183 -1.43 -18.02 -3.87
N GLU A 184 -1.28 -17.45 -2.67
CA GLU A 184 -1.09 -18.22 -1.44
C GLU A 184 -2.33 -19.05 -1.08
N VAL A 185 -3.54 -18.50 -1.21
CA VAL A 185 -4.77 -19.27 -0.96
C VAL A 185 -4.91 -20.39 -1.97
N ASN A 186 -4.73 -20.13 -3.27
CA ASN A 186 -4.80 -21.16 -4.31
C ASN A 186 -3.71 -22.21 -4.13
N GLN A 187 -2.49 -21.81 -3.80
CA GLN A 187 -1.40 -22.74 -3.49
C GLN A 187 -1.75 -23.58 -2.27
N ARG A 188 -2.32 -23.00 -1.20
CA ARG A 188 -2.75 -23.77 -0.01
C ARG A 188 -3.89 -24.74 -0.36
N LEU A 189 -4.89 -24.31 -1.13
CA LEU A 189 -5.96 -25.19 -1.63
C LEU A 189 -5.41 -26.32 -2.52
N GLN A 190 -4.37 -26.05 -3.31
CA GLN A 190 -3.69 -27.05 -4.12
C GLN A 190 -2.85 -28.01 -3.26
N THR A 191 -1.97 -27.49 -2.41
CA THR A 191 -1.03 -28.30 -1.60
C THR A 191 -1.69 -29.05 -0.45
N GLN A 192 -2.78 -28.53 0.12
CA GLN A 192 -3.41 -29.11 1.30
C GLN A 192 -4.75 -29.81 1.02
N LEU A 193 -5.45 -29.42 -0.05
CA LEU A 193 -6.77 -29.96 -0.40
C LEU A 193 -6.81 -30.57 -1.81
N GLU A 194 -5.71 -30.53 -2.58
CA GLU A 194 -5.61 -31.15 -3.91
C GLU A 194 -6.70 -30.71 -4.91
N LEU A 195 -7.33 -29.56 -4.68
CA LEU A 195 -8.52 -29.12 -5.42
C LEU A 195 -8.22 -28.36 -6.72
N PHE A 196 -6.99 -27.87 -6.90
CA PHE A 196 -6.70 -26.88 -7.95
C PHE A 196 -5.58 -27.34 -8.88
N THR A 197 -5.96 -27.75 -10.09
CA THR A 197 -5.05 -27.94 -11.23
C THR A 197 -5.58 -27.11 -12.39
N PRO A 198 -5.01 -25.92 -12.69
CA PRO A 198 -5.43 -25.17 -13.86
C PRO A 198 -4.74 -25.80 -15.08
N VAL A 199 -5.36 -26.82 -15.67
CA VAL A 199 -5.04 -27.20 -17.04
C VAL A 199 -6.02 -26.46 -17.93
N MET A 200 -5.57 -25.35 -18.50
CA MET A 200 -5.98 -25.03 -19.85
C MET A 200 -4.79 -25.41 -20.72
N GLU A 201 -4.91 -26.53 -21.42
CA GLU A 201 -4.07 -26.77 -22.58
C GLU A 201 -4.32 -25.60 -23.52
N GLU A 202 -3.34 -24.69 -23.60
CA GLU A 202 -3.19 -23.83 -24.75
C GLU A 202 -2.93 -24.76 -25.93
N GLU A 203 -4.00 -25.21 -26.59
CA GLU A 203 -3.87 -25.61 -27.98
C GLU A 203 -3.32 -24.39 -28.72
N GLN A 204 -2.03 -24.49 -29.02
CA GLN A 204 -1.32 -23.66 -29.97
C GLN A 204 -2.01 -23.79 -31.32
N ASN A 205 -3.11 -23.07 -31.51
CA ASN A 205 -3.67 -22.83 -32.83
C ASN A 205 -3.79 -21.33 -33.06
N THR A 206 -2.78 -20.86 -33.79
CA THR A 206 -2.72 -19.60 -34.52
C THR A 206 -4.05 -19.30 -35.22
N ASN A 207 -4.88 -18.42 -34.62
CA ASN A 207 -5.78 -17.48 -35.31
C ASN A 207 -6.47 -16.57 -34.27
N SER A 208 -6.13 -15.28 -34.27
CA SER A 208 -6.49 -14.32 -33.22
C SER A 208 -7.96 -13.86 -33.20
N ASN A 209 -8.85 -14.44 -34.00
CA ASN A 209 -10.26 -14.04 -34.08
C ASN A 209 -11.25 -15.06 -33.46
N THR A 210 -10.81 -16.27 -33.10
CA THR A 210 -11.69 -17.34 -32.58
C THR A 210 -11.86 -17.30 -31.05
N ASN A 211 -10.93 -16.71 -30.29
CA ASN A 211 -11.00 -16.64 -28.82
C ASN A 211 -12.03 -15.61 -28.27
N ASP A 212 -12.33 -14.55 -29.05
CA ASP A 212 -13.29 -13.50 -28.66
C ASP A 212 -14.74 -14.03 -28.64
N ASP A 213 -15.07 -14.97 -29.53
CA ASP A 213 -16.41 -15.56 -29.64
C ASP A 213 -16.63 -16.61 -28.55
N ALA A 214 -15.64 -17.46 -28.28
CA ALA A 214 -15.69 -18.44 -27.19
C ALA A 214 -15.92 -17.78 -25.81
N THR A 215 -15.27 -16.64 -25.56
CA THR A 215 -15.44 -15.87 -24.31
C THR A 215 -16.86 -15.34 -24.14
N LEU A 216 -17.43 -14.76 -25.20
CA LEU A 216 -18.81 -14.26 -25.19
C LEU A 216 -19.80 -15.41 -25.00
N GLN A 217 -19.58 -16.55 -25.67
CA GLN A 217 -20.41 -17.74 -25.54
C GLN A 217 -20.41 -18.30 -24.10
N VAL A 218 -19.25 -18.33 -23.43
CA VAL A 218 -19.15 -18.75 -22.01
C VAL A 218 -19.90 -17.81 -21.07
N LEU A 219 -19.83 -16.49 -21.28
CA LEU A 219 -20.61 -15.55 -20.47
C LEU A 219 -22.12 -15.66 -20.75
N MET A 220 -22.48 -15.90 -22.01
CA MET A 220 -23.86 -16.09 -22.44
C MET A 220 -24.47 -17.41 -21.94
N SER A 221 -23.67 -18.48 -21.81
CA SER A 221 -24.15 -19.75 -21.25
C SER A 221 -24.52 -19.66 -19.77
N LEU A 222 -23.97 -18.67 -19.05
CA LEU A 222 -24.30 -18.41 -17.64
C LEU A 222 -25.56 -17.54 -17.47
N LEU A 223 -26.10 -16.97 -18.55
CA LEU A 223 -27.15 -15.96 -18.47
C LEU A 223 -28.43 -16.45 -17.77
N ASP A 224 -28.94 -17.62 -18.15
CA ASP A 224 -30.18 -18.16 -17.59
C ASP A 224 -30.02 -18.54 -16.11
N GLU A 225 -28.85 -19.05 -15.72
CA GLU A 225 -28.53 -19.30 -14.32
C GLU A 225 -28.47 -18.00 -13.51
N VAL A 226 -27.86 -16.94 -14.07
CA VAL A 226 -27.79 -15.62 -13.41
C VAL A 226 -29.18 -15.05 -13.22
N VAL A 227 -30.03 -15.11 -14.24
CA VAL A 227 -31.42 -14.62 -14.18
C VAL A 227 -32.19 -15.36 -13.10
N THR A 228 -32.13 -16.69 -13.11
CA THR A 228 -32.85 -17.54 -12.15
C THR A 228 -32.44 -17.19 -10.72
N GLU A 229 -31.13 -17.13 -10.45
CA GLU A 229 -30.61 -16.79 -9.13
C GLU A 229 -31.06 -15.38 -8.69
N VAL A 230 -31.07 -14.39 -9.57
CA VAL A 230 -31.52 -13.01 -9.26
C VAL A 230 -33.02 -12.96 -8.95
N GLU A 231 -33.86 -13.62 -9.74
CA GLU A 231 -35.33 -13.65 -9.54
C GLU A 231 -35.68 -14.35 -8.22
N GLU A 232 -34.99 -15.44 -7.89
CA GLU A 232 -35.19 -16.17 -6.64
C GLU A 232 -34.72 -15.40 -5.41
N ARG A 233 -33.57 -14.72 -5.52
CA ARG A 233 -33.09 -13.83 -4.46
C ARG A 233 -34.06 -12.68 -4.23
N GLU A 234 -34.65 -12.12 -5.29
CA GLU A 234 -35.70 -11.11 -5.15
C GLU A 234 -36.91 -11.62 -4.36
N SER A 235 -37.36 -12.86 -4.64
CA SER A 235 -38.48 -13.49 -3.91
C SER A 235 -38.19 -13.65 -2.41
N SER A 236 -36.92 -13.80 -2.04
CA SER A 236 -36.48 -13.99 -0.65
C SER A 236 -36.62 -12.74 0.21
N PHE A 237 -36.64 -11.55 -0.41
CA PHE A 237 -36.77 -10.29 0.31
C PHE A 237 -38.21 -10.00 0.75
N GLY A 238 -39.21 -10.50 0.00
CA GLY A 238 -40.64 -10.42 0.36
C GLY A 238 -41.07 -9.04 0.87
N GLU A 239 -41.76 -9.01 2.02
CA GLU A 239 -42.17 -7.77 2.69
C GLU A 239 -41.14 -7.20 3.68
N LYS A 240 -40.03 -7.91 3.91
CA LYS A 240 -39.07 -7.58 4.96
C LYS A 240 -38.23 -6.36 4.58
N LYS A 241 -37.81 -5.59 5.58
CA LYS A 241 -36.87 -4.48 5.38
C LYS A 241 -35.48 -5.06 5.10
N THR A 242 -35.00 -4.91 3.87
CA THR A 242 -33.72 -5.47 3.45
C THR A 242 -32.82 -4.40 2.87
N GLN A 243 -31.53 -4.57 3.11
CA GLN A 243 -30.49 -3.77 2.47
C GLN A 243 -29.99 -4.54 1.27
N TRP A 244 -30.06 -3.88 0.13
CA TRP A 244 -29.82 -4.48 -1.16
C TRP A 244 -28.32 -4.81 -1.35
N GLY A 245 -28.02 -5.94 -2.00
CA GLY A 245 -26.65 -6.41 -2.25
C GLY A 245 -26.04 -7.34 -1.17
N VAL A 246 -26.73 -7.63 -0.06
CA VAL A 246 -26.22 -8.45 1.06
C VAL A 246 -26.70 -9.91 0.99
N ASP A 247 -25.83 -10.87 1.28
CA ASP A 247 -26.21 -12.27 1.48
C ASP A 247 -26.77 -12.46 2.90
N SER A 248 -28.09 -12.33 3.05
CA SER A 248 -28.80 -12.59 4.32
C SER A 248 -28.98 -14.08 4.58
N ALA A 249 -29.33 -14.43 5.81
CA ALA A 249 -29.68 -15.80 6.17
C ALA A 249 -30.83 -16.35 5.28
N GLU A 250 -31.84 -15.54 5.01
CA GLU A 250 -32.95 -15.90 4.12
C GLU A 250 -32.50 -16.21 2.69
N VAL A 251 -31.55 -15.43 2.15
CA VAL A 251 -30.99 -15.67 0.81
C VAL A 251 -30.21 -16.98 0.78
N LEU A 252 -29.40 -17.26 1.80
CA LEU A 252 -28.65 -18.53 1.89
C LEU A 252 -29.59 -19.74 1.98
N VAL A 253 -30.67 -19.63 2.76
CA VAL A 253 -31.69 -20.69 2.88
C VAL A 253 -32.44 -20.90 1.57
N GLN A 254 -32.80 -19.83 0.85
CA GLN A 254 -33.45 -19.95 -0.45
C GLN A 254 -32.54 -20.63 -1.47
N ALA A 255 -31.28 -20.20 -1.56
CA ALA A 255 -30.31 -20.77 -2.48
C ALA A 255 -30.07 -22.26 -2.19
N ALA A 256 -30.00 -22.66 -0.92
CA ALA A 256 -29.94 -24.08 -0.53
C ALA A 256 -31.23 -24.83 -0.90
N SER A 257 -32.39 -24.24 -0.66
CA SER A 257 -33.70 -24.84 -0.99
C SER A 257 -33.89 -25.05 -2.48
N HIS A 258 -33.47 -24.11 -3.33
CA HIS A 258 -33.52 -24.25 -4.77
C HIS A 258 -32.51 -25.29 -5.26
N PHE A 259 -31.27 -25.22 -4.77
CA PHE A 259 -30.25 -26.20 -5.13
C PHE A 259 -30.69 -27.64 -4.82
N ALA A 260 -31.43 -27.86 -3.72
CA ALA A 260 -31.98 -29.16 -3.37
C ALA A 260 -33.19 -29.63 -4.23
N LYS A 261 -33.82 -28.73 -5.00
CA LYS A 261 -34.95 -29.05 -5.90
C LYS A 261 -34.53 -29.38 -7.32
N VAL A 262 -33.37 -28.88 -7.74
CA VAL A 262 -32.81 -29.11 -9.09
C VAL A 262 -32.01 -30.42 -9.06
N SER A 263 -32.24 -31.28 -10.04
CA SER A 263 -31.43 -32.49 -10.22
C SER A 263 -30.08 -32.15 -10.84
N HIS A 264 -29.00 -32.62 -10.23
CA HIS A 264 -27.62 -32.33 -10.67
C HIS A 264 -26.92 -33.53 -11.32
N VAL A 265 -27.68 -34.52 -11.81
CA VAL A 265 -27.18 -35.80 -12.35
C VAL A 265 -26.27 -35.63 -13.59
N GLY A 266 -26.26 -34.45 -14.23
CA GLY A 266 -25.42 -34.15 -15.39
C GLY A 266 -23.98 -33.71 -15.08
N TRP A 267 -23.59 -33.52 -13.82
CA TRP A 267 -22.26 -33.05 -13.44
C TRP A 267 -21.29 -34.24 -13.21
N SER A 268 -20.15 -34.26 -13.90
CA SER A 268 -19.12 -35.29 -13.70
C SER A 268 -18.40 -35.09 -12.37
N THR A 269 -18.52 -36.06 -11.46
CA THR A 269 -17.82 -36.08 -10.16
C THR A 269 -16.57 -36.97 -10.17
N GLU A 270 -16.17 -37.52 -11.31
CA GLU A 270 -15.11 -38.55 -11.42
C GLU A 270 -13.69 -38.06 -11.05
N LYS A 271 -13.47 -36.75 -11.00
CA LYS A 271 -12.16 -36.12 -10.75
C LYS A 271 -12.05 -35.38 -9.41
N VAL A 272 -12.99 -35.61 -8.50
CA VAL A 272 -13.04 -34.90 -7.22
C VAL A 272 -12.05 -35.50 -6.22
N PRO A 273 -11.34 -34.69 -5.39
CA PRO A 273 -10.42 -35.21 -4.40
C PRO A 273 -11.09 -36.12 -3.36
N ARG A 274 -10.39 -37.17 -2.92
CA ARG A 274 -10.92 -38.19 -1.98
C ARG A 274 -11.55 -37.60 -0.72
N TRP A 275 -10.94 -36.58 -0.12
CA TRP A 275 -11.46 -35.97 1.10
C TRP A 275 -12.86 -35.33 0.92
N VAL A 276 -13.20 -34.87 -0.29
CA VAL A 276 -14.53 -34.29 -0.59
C VAL A 276 -15.56 -35.41 -0.66
N GLU A 277 -15.21 -36.53 -1.29
CA GLU A 277 -16.06 -37.72 -1.32
C GLU A 277 -16.26 -38.28 0.08
N ASP A 278 -15.18 -38.40 0.86
CA ASP A 278 -15.20 -38.86 2.25
C ASP A 278 -16.07 -37.93 3.10
N MET A 279 -15.90 -36.61 2.99
CA MET A 279 -16.71 -35.63 3.72
C MET A 279 -18.20 -35.73 3.36
N GLY A 280 -18.51 -35.95 2.08
CA GLY A 280 -19.89 -36.18 1.61
C GLY A 280 -20.50 -37.45 2.20
N ARG A 281 -19.76 -38.56 2.22
CA ARG A 281 -20.19 -39.84 2.83
C ARG A 281 -20.39 -39.71 4.33
N MET A 282 -19.42 -39.13 5.04
CA MET A 282 -19.48 -38.92 6.48
C MET A 282 -20.67 -38.04 6.87
N PHE A 283 -20.96 -37.00 6.09
CA PHE A 283 -22.11 -36.14 6.34
C PHE A 283 -23.44 -36.86 6.10
N ASN A 284 -23.55 -37.67 5.04
CA ASN A 284 -24.75 -38.46 4.77
C ASN A 284 -25.02 -39.48 5.88
N ASN A 285 -24.00 -40.16 6.37
CA ASN A 285 -24.13 -41.09 7.49
C ASN A 285 -24.57 -40.35 8.76
N TRP A 286 -23.95 -39.21 9.06
CA TRP A 286 -24.33 -38.38 10.21
C TRP A 286 -25.77 -37.89 10.10
N GLU A 287 -26.22 -37.45 8.92
CA GLU A 287 -27.61 -37.06 8.67
C GLU A 287 -28.59 -38.22 8.93
N LEU A 288 -28.28 -39.43 8.46
CA LEU A 288 -29.12 -40.62 8.70
C LEU A 288 -29.25 -40.96 10.19
N VAL A 289 -28.15 -40.85 10.94
CA VAL A 289 -28.14 -41.05 12.38
C VAL A 289 -28.98 -39.97 13.07
N VAL A 290 -28.79 -38.69 12.73
CA VAL A 290 -29.56 -37.58 13.31
C VAL A 290 -31.06 -37.72 13.04
N ARG A 291 -31.46 -38.13 11.82
CA ARG A 291 -32.86 -38.38 11.47
C ARG A 291 -33.49 -39.55 12.24
N SER A 292 -32.67 -40.51 12.67
CA SER A 292 -33.11 -41.68 13.42
C SER A 292 -33.17 -41.40 14.93
N ASP A 293 -32.16 -40.70 15.46
CA ASP A 293 -31.99 -40.42 16.89
C ASP A 293 -32.84 -39.25 17.38
N ILE A 294 -33.14 -38.28 16.51
CA ILE A 294 -33.93 -37.09 16.83
C ILE A 294 -35.25 -37.13 16.03
N PRO A 295 -36.37 -37.57 16.63
CA PRO A 295 -37.65 -37.73 15.92
C PRO A 295 -38.14 -36.46 15.21
N SER A 296 -37.84 -35.27 15.75
CA SER A 296 -38.20 -33.99 15.16
C SER A 296 -37.48 -33.68 13.84
N TYR A 297 -36.37 -34.39 13.54
CA TYR A 297 -35.60 -34.26 12.31
C TYR A 297 -35.91 -35.31 11.24
N ALA A 298 -36.74 -36.32 11.54
CA ALA A 298 -37.09 -37.39 10.60
C ALA A 298 -37.60 -36.83 9.25
N ASP A 299 -38.52 -35.87 9.30
CA ASP A 299 -39.18 -35.27 8.13
C ASP A 299 -38.56 -33.94 7.67
N VAL A 300 -37.44 -33.52 8.27
CA VAL A 300 -36.81 -32.23 7.94
C VAL A 300 -36.22 -32.27 6.52
N PRO A 301 -36.43 -31.25 5.68
CA PRO A 301 -36.01 -31.30 4.28
C PRO A 301 -34.49 -31.18 4.11
N ARG A 302 -33.97 -31.77 3.02
CA ARG A 302 -32.53 -31.83 2.68
C ARG A 302 -31.80 -30.48 2.78
N TYR A 303 -32.42 -29.39 2.34
CA TYR A 303 -31.78 -28.07 2.31
C TYR A 303 -31.42 -27.50 3.70
N VAL A 304 -32.07 -27.97 4.76
CA VAL A 304 -31.70 -27.62 6.15
C VAL A 304 -30.34 -28.24 6.47
N PHE A 305 -30.13 -29.49 6.07
CA PHE A 305 -28.85 -30.19 6.20
C PHE A 305 -27.78 -29.61 5.25
N ASP A 306 -28.14 -29.17 4.04
CA ASP A 306 -27.22 -28.42 3.17
C ASP A 306 -26.70 -27.13 3.85
N CYS A 307 -27.54 -26.43 4.62
CA CYS A 307 -27.12 -25.24 5.37
C CYS A 307 -26.11 -25.57 6.49
N ILE A 308 -26.28 -26.72 7.16
CA ILE A 308 -25.34 -27.22 8.17
C ILE A 308 -24.02 -27.60 7.49
N LEU A 309 -24.08 -28.35 6.39
CA LEU A 309 -22.92 -28.78 5.60
C LEU A 309 -22.10 -27.57 5.11
N ASN A 310 -22.74 -26.52 4.62
CA ASN A 310 -22.04 -25.30 4.19
C ASN A 310 -21.19 -24.68 5.31
N GLY A 311 -21.71 -24.61 6.54
CA GLY A 311 -20.93 -24.09 7.66
C GLY A 311 -19.79 -25.01 8.10
N VAL A 312 -19.98 -26.34 8.02
CA VAL A 312 -18.92 -27.32 8.28
C VAL A 312 -17.80 -27.21 7.26
N VAL A 313 -18.13 -27.14 5.95
CA VAL A 313 -17.17 -26.97 4.87
C VAL A 313 -16.43 -25.64 5.00
N CYS A 314 -17.15 -24.55 5.29
CA CYS A 314 -16.54 -23.24 5.50
C CYS A 314 -15.52 -23.28 6.66
N HIS A 315 -15.86 -23.91 7.78
CA HIS A 315 -14.94 -24.07 8.90
C HIS A 315 -13.70 -24.89 8.52
N TYR A 316 -13.90 -26.02 7.86
CA TYR A 316 -12.83 -26.92 7.43
C TYR A 316 -11.85 -26.23 6.47
N VAL A 317 -12.37 -25.53 5.45
CA VAL A 317 -11.54 -24.80 4.48
C VAL A 317 -10.80 -23.65 5.14
N LEU A 318 -11.44 -22.89 6.05
CA LEU A 318 -10.77 -21.81 6.77
C LEU A 318 -9.59 -22.33 7.60
N GLN A 319 -9.75 -23.44 8.34
CA GLN A 319 -8.66 -24.05 9.11
C GLN A 319 -7.48 -24.48 8.24
N ARG A 320 -7.73 -24.95 7.02
CA ARG A 320 -6.68 -25.37 6.08
C ARG A 320 -5.99 -24.16 5.46
N VAL A 321 -6.77 -23.17 5.03
CA VAL A 321 -6.22 -21.96 4.42
C VAL A 321 -5.41 -21.13 5.42
N TYR A 322 -5.86 -20.97 6.66
CA TYR A 322 -5.22 -20.07 7.64
C TYR A 322 -4.48 -20.78 8.78
N GLY A 323 -4.72 -22.07 9.01
CA GLY A 323 -4.15 -22.83 10.13
C GLY A 323 -5.15 -23.00 11.29
N LYS A 324 -5.06 -24.13 12.00
CA LYS A 324 -5.97 -24.49 13.11
C LYS A 324 -5.86 -23.55 14.32
N GLU A 325 -4.70 -22.93 14.54
CA GLU A 325 -4.44 -22.04 15.69
C GLU A 325 -4.96 -20.62 15.47
N LEU A 326 -5.18 -20.22 14.22
CA LEU A 326 -5.55 -18.85 13.84
C LEU A 326 -7.05 -18.66 13.61
N ILE A 327 -7.78 -19.74 13.32
CA ILE A 327 -9.21 -19.70 13.04
C ILE A 327 -10.00 -20.20 14.23
N THR A 328 -10.85 -19.33 14.74
CA THR A 328 -11.85 -19.67 15.74
C THR A 328 -13.15 -20.08 15.06
N PRO A 329 -13.99 -20.91 15.69
CA PRO A 329 -15.31 -21.23 15.15
C PRO A 329 -16.20 -19.99 14.90
N ASN A 330 -15.93 -18.85 15.56
CA ASN A 330 -16.66 -17.60 15.38
C ASN A 330 -16.34 -16.85 14.07
N ASP A 331 -15.31 -17.27 13.33
CA ASP A 331 -14.95 -16.71 12.03
C ASP A 331 -15.90 -17.13 10.89
N ILE A 332 -16.80 -18.08 11.15
CA ILE A 332 -17.88 -18.46 10.22
C ILE A 332 -18.87 -17.28 10.08
N PRO A 333 -19.25 -16.89 8.85
CA PRO A 333 -20.14 -15.75 8.61
C PRO A 333 -21.44 -15.80 9.41
N LEU A 334 -21.80 -14.68 10.03
CA LEU A 334 -23.02 -14.60 10.85
C LEU A 334 -24.28 -15.02 10.07
N ALA A 335 -24.42 -14.62 8.80
CA ALA A 335 -25.56 -15.03 7.97
C ALA A 335 -25.69 -16.56 7.83
N MET A 336 -24.56 -17.28 7.75
CA MET A 336 -24.50 -18.73 7.69
C MET A 336 -24.82 -19.38 9.05
N ARG A 337 -24.43 -18.74 10.15
CA ARG A 337 -24.82 -19.16 11.51
C ARG A 337 -26.32 -18.96 11.77
N MET A 338 -26.91 -17.94 11.16
CA MET A 338 -28.33 -17.62 11.24
C MET A 338 -29.19 -18.48 10.29
N SER A 339 -28.61 -19.01 9.19
CA SER A 339 -29.37 -19.74 8.16
C SER A 339 -29.98 -21.04 8.68
N ILE A 340 -29.33 -21.71 9.63
CA ILE A 340 -29.86 -22.95 10.24
C ILE A 340 -31.22 -22.67 10.89
N ARG A 341 -31.27 -21.72 11.83
CA ARG A 341 -32.54 -21.33 12.47
C ARG A 341 -33.57 -20.88 11.43
N LYS A 342 -33.16 -20.06 10.44
CA LYS A 342 -34.06 -19.58 9.39
C LYS A 342 -34.62 -20.70 8.50
N SER A 343 -33.85 -21.74 8.23
CA SER A 343 -34.28 -22.90 7.45
C SER A 343 -35.36 -23.71 8.18
N LEU A 344 -35.23 -23.87 9.50
CA LEU A 344 -36.22 -24.54 10.35
C LEU A 344 -37.48 -23.69 10.52
N GLU A 345 -37.34 -22.37 10.75
CA GLU A 345 -38.47 -21.43 10.78
C GLU A 345 -39.29 -21.50 9.49
N ARG A 346 -38.61 -21.63 8.35
CA ARG A 346 -39.25 -21.76 7.04
C ARG A 346 -39.98 -23.08 6.86
N HIS A 347 -39.42 -24.18 7.35
CA HIS A 347 -40.04 -25.50 7.23
C HIS A 347 -41.27 -25.66 8.13
N PHE A 348 -41.16 -25.28 9.40
CA PHE A 348 -42.23 -25.46 10.39
C PHE A 348 -43.28 -24.36 10.36
N GLY A 349 -42.97 -23.17 9.82
CA GLY A 349 -43.86 -22.01 9.83
C GLY A 349 -44.08 -21.38 11.21
N ASP A 350 -43.49 -21.94 12.27
CA ASP A 350 -43.56 -21.49 13.65
C ASP A 350 -42.14 -21.25 14.22
N PRO A 351 -41.81 -19.99 14.59
CA PRO A 351 -40.52 -19.63 15.17
C PRO A 351 -40.19 -20.30 16.50
N GLU A 352 -41.18 -20.55 17.36
CA GLU A 352 -40.96 -21.17 18.68
C GLU A 352 -40.70 -22.66 18.52
N ARG A 353 -41.48 -23.34 17.68
CA ARG A 353 -41.20 -24.74 17.30
C ARG A 353 -39.83 -24.90 16.67
N ALA A 354 -39.45 -24.01 15.75
CA ALA A 354 -38.12 -24.03 15.13
C ALA A 354 -36.98 -23.82 16.14
N LYS A 355 -37.18 -22.96 17.15
CA LYS A 355 -36.22 -22.75 18.24
C LYS A 355 -36.06 -24.01 19.10
N ASN A 356 -37.17 -24.66 19.47
CA ASN A 356 -37.15 -25.88 20.29
C ASN A 356 -36.48 -27.05 19.55
N VAL A 357 -36.84 -27.28 18.29
CA VAL A 357 -36.22 -28.31 17.44
C VAL A 357 -34.72 -28.04 17.25
N LEU A 358 -34.33 -26.79 17.03
CA LEU A 358 -32.92 -26.43 16.95
C LEU A 358 -32.18 -26.70 18.27
N GLN A 359 -32.82 -26.44 19.41
CA GLN A 359 -32.24 -26.68 20.73
C GLN A 359 -31.98 -28.18 20.96
N GLU A 360 -32.87 -29.07 20.51
CA GLU A 360 -32.64 -30.53 20.54
C GLU A 360 -31.37 -30.91 19.77
N LEU A 361 -31.17 -30.36 18.57
CA LEU A 361 -29.96 -30.60 17.78
C LEU A 361 -28.71 -30.02 18.45
N LEU A 362 -28.78 -28.83 19.07
CA LEU A 362 -27.64 -28.23 19.77
C LEU A 362 -27.18 -29.07 20.97
N VAL A 363 -28.13 -29.64 21.71
CA VAL A 363 -27.89 -30.56 22.82
C VAL A 363 -27.28 -31.87 22.32
N TYR A 364 -27.84 -32.45 21.25
CA TYR A 364 -27.33 -33.67 20.63
C TYR A 364 -25.87 -33.53 20.17
N VAL A 365 -25.53 -32.37 19.59
CA VAL A 365 -24.18 -32.04 19.11
C VAL A 365 -23.25 -31.57 20.24
N GLN A 366 -23.73 -31.52 21.49
CA GLN A 366 -22.98 -31.08 22.68
C GLN A 366 -22.40 -29.66 22.54
N SER A 367 -23.09 -28.78 21.81
CA SER A 367 -22.62 -27.41 21.50
C SER A 367 -23.15 -26.31 22.44
N GLY A 368 -23.77 -26.72 23.56
CA GLY A 368 -24.33 -25.83 24.58
C GLY A 368 -25.73 -25.26 24.27
N GLU A 369 -26.27 -24.46 25.18
CA GLU A 369 -27.57 -23.78 25.00
C GLU A 369 -27.49 -22.55 24.09
N MET A 370 -28.62 -22.22 23.44
CA MET A 370 -28.78 -21.00 22.67
C MET A 370 -28.80 -19.76 23.59
N GLN A 371 -27.64 -19.28 24.05
CA GLN A 371 -27.57 -17.97 24.72
C GLN A 371 -28.05 -16.87 23.76
N GLU A 372 -28.72 -15.84 24.29
CA GLU A 372 -29.34 -14.71 23.58
C GLU A 372 -28.37 -13.78 22.79
N VAL A 373 -27.33 -14.32 22.16
CA VAL A 373 -26.49 -13.57 21.24
C VAL A 373 -27.20 -13.49 19.89
N ARG A 374 -28.06 -12.46 19.72
CA ARG A 374 -28.64 -11.99 18.44
C ARG A 374 -29.03 -13.09 17.42
N GLY A 375 -29.61 -14.20 17.87
CA GLY A 375 -30.51 -15.05 17.08
C GLY A 375 -29.96 -16.20 16.23
N GLY A 376 -28.69 -16.64 16.37
CA GLY A 376 -28.09 -17.70 15.53
C GLY A 376 -27.33 -18.77 16.32
N VAL A 377 -26.76 -19.76 15.61
CA VAL A 377 -25.97 -20.83 16.24
C VAL A 377 -24.53 -20.35 16.54
N ARG A 378 -23.92 -20.85 17.61
CA ARG A 378 -22.50 -20.57 17.93
C ARG A 378 -21.59 -21.23 16.91
N GLY A 379 -20.41 -20.64 16.68
CA GLY A 379 -19.42 -21.23 15.76
C GLY A 379 -19.03 -22.66 16.11
N GLU A 380 -18.96 -22.96 17.41
CA GLU A 380 -18.58 -24.27 17.98
C GLU A 380 -19.45 -25.42 17.47
N PHE A 381 -20.73 -25.16 17.14
CA PHE A 381 -21.63 -26.15 16.57
C PHE A 381 -21.05 -26.83 15.32
N PHE A 382 -20.49 -26.07 14.38
CA PHE A 382 -19.96 -26.63 13.13
C PHE A 382 -18.71 -27.48 13.37
N ALA A 383 -17.90 -27.11 14.37
CA ALA A 383 -16.74 -27.90 14.80
C ALA A 383 -17.19 -29.22 15.45
N SER A 384 -18.22 -29.18 16.29
CA SER A 384 -18.80 -30.37 16.94
C SER A 384 -19.47 -31.31 15.93
N VAL A 385 -20.23 -30.79 14.95
CA VAL A 385 -20.78 -31.60 13.84
C VAL A 385 -19.63 -32.28 13.07
N TYR A 386 -18.59 -31.54 12.72
CA TYR A 386 -17.43 -32.10 12.02
C TYR A 386 -16.72 -33.22 12.82
N SER A 387 -16.62 -33.06 14.15
CA SER A 387 -16.07 -34.07 15.04
C SER A 387 -16.94 -35.33 15.10
N GLN A 388 -18.27 -35.19 15.15
CA GLN A 388 -19.20 -36.33 15.16
C GLN A 388 -19.20 -37.08 13.82
N MET A 389 -19.17 -36.35 12.70
CA MET A 389 -19.01 -36.93 11.35
C MET A 389 -17.77 -37.83 11.26
N SER A 390 -16.67 -37.43 11.91
CA SER A 390 -15.41 -38.17 11.97
C SER A 390 -15.49 -39.48 12.77
N GLY A 391 -16.44 -39.60 13.70
CA GLY A 391 -16.72 -40.84 14.44
C GLY A 391 -17.69 -41.79 13.73
N ALA A 392 -18.45 -41.31 12.73
CA ALA A 392 -19.48 -42.07 12.01
C ALA A 392 -18.93 -42.91 10.83
N LEU A 393 -17.78 -43.57 11.03
CA LEU A 393 -16.99 -44.33 10.05
C LEU A 393 -17.58 -45.71 9.66
N GLN A 394 -18.89 -45.83 9.48
CA GLN A 394 -19.46 -47.07 8.92
C GLN A 394 -19.73 -46.90 7.41
N ASP A 395 -19.29 -47.87 6.61
CA ASP A 395 -19.59 -47.97 5.18
C ASP A 395 -21.09 -48.23 4.99
N GLY A 396 -21.86 -47.14 4.92
CA GLY A 396 -23.27 -47.16 4.54
C GLY A 396 -23.44 -47.46 3.04
N PRO A 397 -24.62 -47.95 2.62
CA PRO A 397 -24.92 -48.20 1.21
C PRO A 397 -24.76 -46.92 0.37
N PRO A 398 -24.38 -47.03 -0.92
CA PRO A 398 -24.19 -45.87 -1.79
C PRO A 398 -25.47 -45.05 -1.86
N SER A 399 -25.44 -43.86 -1.27
CA SER A 399 -26.57 -42.93 -1.28
C SER A 399 -26.66 -42.24 -2.63
N GLU A 400 -27.86 -42.21 -3.22
CA GLU A 400 -28.18 -41.42 -4.42
C GLU A 400 -27.84 -39.92 -4.24
N LEU A 401 -27.78 -39.44 -2.98
CA LEU A 401 -27.51 -38.05 -2.63
C LEU A 401 -26.01 -37.69 -2.59
N LEU A 402 -25.10 -38.66 -2.71
CA LEU A 402 -23.65 -38.41 -2.56
C LEU A 402 -23.13 -37.42 -3.61
N GLN A 403 -23.54 -37.57 -4.87
CA GLN A 403 -23.14 -36.65 -5.95
C GLN A 403 -23.61 -35.23 -5.67
N GLU A 404 -24.85 -35.08 -5.20
CA GLU A 404 -25.43 -33.77 -4.91
C GLU A 404 -24.74 -33.09 -3.71
N ARG A 405 -24.31 -33.88 -2.71
CA ARG A 405 -23.54 -33.41 -1.55
C ARG A 405 -22.13 -32.97 -1.92
N ILE A 406 -21.47 -33.69 -2.82
CA ILE A 406 -20.17 -33.31 -3.38
C ILE A 406 -20.27 -31.92 -4.03
N LEU A 407 -21.33 -31.66 -4.80
CA LEU A 407 -21.54 -30.36 -5.43
C LEU A 407 -21.79 -29.23 -4.43
N VAL A 408 -22.53 -29.49 -3.33
CA VAL A 408 -22.69 -28.54 -2.22
C VAL A 408 -21.33 -28.19 -1.62
N ILE A 409 -20.48 -29.20 -1.36
CA ILE A 409 -19.13 -29.01 -0.81
C ILE A 409 -18.28 -28.17 -1.77
N LEU A 410 -18.24 -28.50 -3.07
CA LEU A 410 -17.46 -27.76 -4.05
C LEU A 410 -17.93 -26.31 -4.21
N LYS A 411 -19.25 -26.08 -4.20
CA LYS A 411 -19.85 -24.73 -4.23
C LYS A 411 -19.40 -23.91 -3.02
N GLU A 412 -19.42 -24.49 -1.83
CA GLU A 412 -19.03 -23.80 -0.61
C GLU A 412 -17.51 -23.61 -0.48
N VAL A 413 -16.70 -24.56 -0.98
CA VAL A 413 -15.25 -24.39 -1.12
C VAL A 413 -14.94 -23.17 -1.99
N ALA A 414 -15.59 -23.05 -3.15
CA ALA A 414 -15.40 -21.92 -4.06
C ALA A 414 -15.85 -20.59 -3.42
N ALA A 415 -16.97 -20.60 -2.69
CA ALA A 415 -17.46 -19.44 -1.96
C ALA A 415 -16.52 -19.05 -0.80
N THR A 416 -16.01 -20.02 -0.04
CA THR A 416 -15.05 -19.79 1.06
C THR A 416 -13.73 -19.27 0.54
N ALA A 417 -13.18 -19.87 -0.52
CA ALA A 417 -11.96 -19.41 -1.18
C ALA A 417 -12.10 -17.96 -1.66
N SER A 418 -13.23 -17.65 -2.31
CA SER A 418 -13.60 -16.30 -2.74
C SER A 418 -13.65 -15.31 -1.58
N ARG A 419 -14.17 -15.73 -0.41
CA ARG A 419 -14.18 -14.92 0.81
C ARG A 419 -12.79 -14.73 1.41
N CYS A 420 -11.92 -15.75 1.36
CA CYS A 420 -10.53 -15.69 1.84
C CYS A 420 -9.67 -14.74 1.01
N THR A 421 -9.78 -14.81 -0.31
CA THR A 421 -9.08 -13.92 -1.26
C THR A 421 -9.79 -12.58 -1.44
N ARG A 422 -10.99 -12.45 -0.86
CA ARG A 422 -11.96 -11.37 -1.08
C ARG A 422 -12.36 -11.19 -2.55
N SER A 423 -12.04 -12.12 -3.45
CA SER A 423 -12.43 -12.05 -4.86
C SER A 423 -13.89 -12.45 -5.05
N SER A 424 -14.58 -11.84 -6.02
CA SER A 424 -15.86 -12.38 -6.48
C SER A 424 -15.61 -13.40 -7.59
N GLY A 425 -16.17 -14.60 -7.46
CA GLY A 425 -16.32 -15.51 -8.60
C GLY A 425 -17.15 -14.86 -9.70
N LEU A 426 -16.93 -15.29 -10.96
CA LEU A 426 -17.60 -14.73 -12.14
C LEU A 426 -19.14 -14.77 -12.00
N MET A 427 -19.69 -15.91 -11.60
CA MET A 427 -21.13 -16.09 -11.40
C MET A 427 -21.70 -15.15 -10.34
N ASN A 428 -21.08 -15.10 -9.15
CA ASN A 428 -21.52 -14.21 -8.07
C ASN A 428 -21.37 -12.73 -8.46
N MET A 429 -20.35 -12.38 -9.24
CA MET A 429 -20.18 -11.01 -9.75
C MET A 429 -21.31 -10.66 -10.71
N LEU A 430 -21.64 -11.55 -11.65
CA LEU A 430 -22.72 -11.35 -12.61
C LEU A 430 -24.06 -11.21 -11.89
N VAL A 431 -24.36 -12.07 -10.91
CA VAL A 431 -25.58 -11.99 -10.08
C VAL A 431 -25.64 -10.66 -9.33
N LYS A 432 -24.59 -10.27 -8.58
CA LYS A 432 -24.58 -9.04 -7.78
C LYS A 432 -24.65 -7.77 -8.62
N VAL A 433 -23.89 -7.70 -9.72
CA VAL A 433 -23.93 -6.53 -10.61
C VAL A 433 -25.28 -6.45 -11.34
N THR A 434 -25.87 -7.58 -11.71
CA THR A 434 -27.21 -7.64 -12.32
C THR A 434 -28.30 -7.19 -11.35
N GLU A 435 -28.25 -7.67 -10.10
CA GLU A 435 -29.05 -7.12 -9.02
C GLU A 435 -28.87 -5.60 -9.02
N ASP A 436 -27.66 -5.10 -8.68
CA ASP A 436 -27.46 -3.68 -8.36
C ASP A 436 -27.85 -2.76 -9.51
N MET A 437 -27.59 -3.20 -10.74
CA MET A 437 -27.96 -2.50 -11.96
C MET A 437 -29.49 -2.46 -12.15
N ARG A 438 -30.20 -3.56 -11.87
CA ARG A 438 -31.67 -3.58 -11.95
C ARG A 438 -32.31 -2.66 -10.92
N PHE A 439 -31.82 -2.67 -9.69
CA PHE A 439 -32.28 -1.73 -8.66
C PHE A 439 -32.05 -0.28 -9.08
N HIS A 440 -30.87 0.02 -9.63
CA HIS A 440 -30.55 1.34 -10.14
C HIS A 440 -31.52 1.81 -11.23
N ILE A 441 -31.82 0.96 -12.22
CA ILE A 441 -32.73 1.29 -13.34
C ILE A 441 -34.16 1.54 -12.82
N ARG A 442 -34.68 0.65 -11.97
CA ARG A 442 -36.02 0.82 -11.34
C ARG A 442 -36.10 2.11 -10.53
N PHE A 443 -35.09 2.34 -9.69
CA PHE A 443 -35.00 3.55 -8.88
C PHE A 443 -34.92 4.80 -9.76
N SER A 444 -34.14 4.78 -10.85
CA SER A 444 -34.00 5.91 -11.78
C SER A 444 -35.33 6.28 -12.43
N ARG A 445 -36.09 5.29 -12.95
CA ARG A 445 -37.42 5.49 -13.56
C ARG A 445 -38.40 6.14 -12.59
N VAL A 446 -38.49 5.61 -11.36
CA VAL A 446 -39.36 6.16 -10.30
C VAL A 446 -38.88 7.56 -9.88
N PHE A 447 -37.60 7.72 -9.57
CA PHE A 447 -37.05 8.95 -9.02
C PHE A 447 -37.23 10.16 -9.95
N LYS A 448 -37.14 9.95 -11.28
CA LYS A 448 -37.40 10.98 -12.29
C LYS A 448 -38.86 11.47 -12.28
N LYS A 449 -39.83 10.66 -11.83
CA LYS A 449 -41.26 11.02 -11.75
C LYS A 449 -41.69 11.62 -10.40
N LEU A 450 -40.88 11.46 -9.37
CA LEU A 450 -41.20 11.97 -8.02
C LEU A 450 -41.14 13.50 -7.91
N ASN A 451 -42.01 14.06 -7.07
CA ASN A 451 -41.96 15.46 -6.68
C ASN A 451 -40.76 15.74 -5.72
N ALA A 452 -40.47 17.02 -5.46
CA ALA A 452 -39.31 17.42 -4.66
C ALA A 452 -39.33 16.91 -3.21
N VAL A 453 -40.52 16.74 -2.61
CA VAL A 453 -40.70 16.28 -1.23
C VAL A 453 -40.38 14.79 -1.14
N ASP A 454 -40.93 13.98 -2.05
CA ASP A 454 -40.70 12.53 -2.08
C ASP A 454 -39.25 12.20 -2.43
N ARG A 455 -38.66 12.94 -3.40
CA ARG A 455 -37.22 12.86 -3.68
C ARG A 455 -36.39 13.14 -2.42
N LYS A 456 -36.78 14.08 -1.56
CA LYS A 456 -36.08 14.39 -0.31
C LYS A 456 -36.26 13.27 0.71
N THR A 457 -37.46 12.74 0.87
CA THR A 457 -37.80 11.64 1.79
C THR A 457 -36.99 10.39 1.47
N ILE A 458 -37.01 9.94 0.21
CA ILE A 458 -36.27 8.73 -0.23
C ILE A 458 -34.75 8.90 -0.07
N ARG A 459 -34.21 10.11 -0.25
CA ARG A 459 -32.78 10.40 -0.06
C ARG A 459 -32.32 10.44 1.40
N THR A 460 -33.23 10.72 2.34
CA THR A 460 -32.87 11.03 3.73
C THR A 460 -33.30 9.96 4.73
N ARG A 461 -34.37 9.21 4.46
CA ARG A 461 -34.85 8.14 5.35
C ARG A 461 -34.29 6.78 4.92
N LEU A 462 -33.35 6.25 5.70
CA LEU A 462 -32.72 4.95 5.48
C LEU A 462 -33.57 3.76 5.98
N SER A 463 -34.68 4.03 6.66
CA SER A 463 -35.57 3.01 7.25
C SER A 463 -36.69 2.56 6.32
N LEU A 464 -36.70 3.03 5.06
CA LEU A 464 -37.73 2.74 4.07
C LEU A 464 -37.54 1.34 3.50
N ASN A 465 -38.66 0.62 3.28
CA ASN A 465 -38.64 -0.59 2.47
C ASN A 465 -38.64 -0.16 1.00
N MET A 466 -37.46 -0.19 0.38
CA MET A 466 -37.29 0.30 -0.99
C MET A 466 -38.03 -0.55 -2.03
N ILE A 467 -38.22 -1.85 -1.81
CA ILE A 467 -38.98 -2.71 -2.74
C ILE A 467 -40.45 -2.26 -2.77
N LYS A 468 -41.10 -2.17 -1.61
CA LYS A 468 -42.50 -1.68 -1.54
C LYS A 468 -42.63 -0.26 -2.08
N THR A 469 -41.64 0.60 -1.79
CA THR A 469 -41.63 1.99 -2.25
C THR A 469 -41.56 2.08 -3.78
N LEU A 470 -40.65 1.32 -4.41
CA LEU A 470 -40.53 1.30 -5.87
C LEU A 470 -41.77 0.67 -6.51
N THR A 471 -42.26 -0.47 -6.01
CA THR A 471 -43.47 -1.12 -6.54
C THR A 471 -44.71 -0.24 -6.43
N TYR A 472 -44.85 0.52 -5.34
CA TYR A 472 -45.95 1.48 -5.18
C TYR A 472 -45.90 2.56 -6.26
N PHE A 473 -44.76 3.23 -6.43
CA PHE A 473 -44.62 4.29 -7.42
C PHE A 473 -44.60 3.78 -8.87
N GLU A 474 -44.12 2.56 -9.10
CA GLU A 474 -44.22 1.89 -10.41
C GLU A 474 -45.70 1.73 -10.79
N LYS A 475 -46.55 1.29 -9.85
CA LYS A 475 -47.99 1.19 -10.06
C LYS A 475 -48.68 2.56 -10.19
N GLU A 476 -48.31 3.52 -9.34
CA GLU A 476 -48.89 4.87 -9.33
C GLU A 476 -48.62 5.63 -10.64
N PHE A 477 -47.39 5.55 -11.16
CA PHE A 477 -46.98 6.24 -12.39
C PHE A 477 -47.14 5.41 -13.67
N GLY A 478 -47.65 4.18 -13.58
CA GLY A 478 -47.81 3.28 -14.72
C GLY A 478 -46.47 2.91 -15.38
N ILE A 479 -45.41 2.72 -14.58
CA ILE A 479 -44.08 2.36 -15.07
C ILE A 479 -44.00 0.83 -15.21
N GLU A 480 -43.64 0.35 -16.39
CA GLU A 480 -43.44 -1.08 -16.63
C GLU A 480 -42.26 -1.64 -15.81
N PRO A 481 -42.42 -2.80 -15.14
CA PRO A 481 -41.35 -3.45 -14.40
C PRO A 481 -40.13 -3.76 -15.27
N VAL A 482 -38.94 -3.54 -14.72
CA VAL A 482 -37.69 -3.86 -15.42
C VAL A 482 -37.44 -5.37 -15.38
N SER A 483 -37.37 -5.97 -16.56
CA SER A 483 -37.05 -7.40 -16.76
C SER A 483 -35.65 -7.73 -16.26
N VAL A 484 -35.53 -8.80 -15.43
CA VAL A 484 -34.23 -9.30 -14.95
C VAL A 484 -33.37 -9.77 -16.12
N LYS A 485 -34.00 -10.43 -17.09
CA LYS A 485 -33.37 -10.99 -18.30
C LYS A 485 -32.72 -9.91 -19.14
N ALA A 486 -33.42 -8.79 -19.36
CA ALA A 486 -32.89 -7.65 -20.12
C ALA A 486 -31.66 -7.02 -19.44
N VAL A 487 -31.69 -6.87 -18.11
CA VAL A 487 -30.58 -6.30 -17.34
C VAL A 487 -29.39 -7.26 -17.29
N ALA A 488 -29.62 -8.55 -17.07
CA ALA A 488 -28.58 -9.58 -17.06
C ALA A 488 -27.85 -9.65 -18.42
N PHE A 489 -28.60 -9.60 -19.52
CA PHE A 489 -28.07 -9.56 -20.88
C PHE A 489 -27.19 -8.33 -21.11
N LEU A 490 -27.64 -7.16 -20.65
CA LEU A 490 -26.86 -5.92 -20.72
C LEU A 490 -25.58 -5.98 -19.86
N VAL A 491 -25.65 -6.55 -18.66
CA VAL A 491 -24.49 -6.72 -17.77
C VAL A 491 -23.46 -7.66 -18.37
N VAL A 492 -23.88 -8.79 -18.96
CA VAL A 492 -22.97 -9.72 -19.67
C VAL A 492 -22.21 -9.01 -20.78
N GLN A 493 -22.89 -8.19 -21.59
CA GLN A 493 -22.23 -7.41 -22.64
C GLN A 493 -21.24 -6.39 -22.06
N LEU A 494 -21.62 -5.63 -21.03
CA LEU A 494 -20.75 -4.65 -20.39
C LEU A 494 -19.51 -5.31 -19.72
N VAL A 495 -19.67 -6.50 -19.14
CA VAL A 495 -18.57 -7.31 -18.60
C VAL A 495 -17.66 -7.80 -19.73
N TYR A 496 -18.23 -8.35 -20.80
CA TYR A 496 -17.48 -8.75 -21.99
C TYR A 496 -16.65 -7.59 -22.57
N MET A 497 -17.25 -6.42 -22.74
CA MET A 497 -16.56 -5.20 -23.19
C MET A 497 -15.46 -4.76 -22.23
N SER A 498 -15.61 -5.05 -20.94
CA SER A 498 -14.60 -4.77 -19.91
C SER A 498 -13.42 -5.76 -19.96
N LEU A 499 -13.65 -6.98 -20.43
CA LEU A 499 -12.68 -8.06 -20.59
C LEU A 499 -11.97 -8.04 -21.96
N ARG A 500 -12.50 -7.31 -22.95
CA ARG A 500 -11.91 -7.25 -24.29
C ARG A 500 -10.74 -6.27 -24.41
N PRO A 501 -9.62 -6.63 -25.06
CA PRO A 501 -8.57 -5.68 -25.42
C PRO A 501 -9.04 -4.73 -26.53
N GLU A 502 -8.61 -3.47 -26.47
CA GLU A 502 -8.99 -2.44 -27.46
C GLU A 502 -7.74 -2.01 -28.24
N GLY A 503 -7.65 -2.38 -29.53
CA GLY A 503 -6.55 -1.95 -30.41
C GLY A 503 -5.16 -2.31 -29.88
N GLY A 504 -4.95 -3.57 -29.46
CA GLY A 504 -3.67 -4.05 -28.91
C GLY A 504 -3.36 -3.58 -27.48
N ARG A 505 -4.28 -2.87 -26.81
CA ARG A 505 -4.13 -2.45 -25.41
C ARG A 505 -4.91 -3.40 -24.49
N ARG A 506 -4.34 -3.76 -23.33
CA ARG A 506 -4.92 -4.70 -22.33
C ARG A 506 -6.41 -4.47 -22.01
N PRO A 507 -7.19 -5.48 -21.59
CA PRO A 507 -8.56 -5.32 -21.09
C PRO A 507 -8.76 -4.17 -20.10
N ILE A 508 -9.98 -3.61 -20.04
CA ILE A 508 -10.32 -2.48 -19.15
C ILE A 508 -10.03 -2.87 -17.70
N LEU A 509 -10.47 -4.05 -17.27
CA LEU A 509 -10.26 -4.58 -15.92
C LEU A 509 -8.79 -4.82 -15.59
N GLU A 510 -8.00 -5.38 -16.51
CA GLU A 510 -6.56 -5.61 -16.30
C GLU A 510 -5.75 -4.31 -16.14
N ARG A 511 -6.14 -3.23 -16.83
CA ARG A 511 -5.47 -1.94 -16.67
C ARG A 511 -5.65 -1.37 -15.25
N PHE A 512 -6.71 -1.74 -14.52
CA PHE A 512 -6.85 -1.35 -13.12
C PHE A 512 -5.81 -2.02 -12.22
N CYS A 513 -5.39 -3.25 -12.49
CA CYS A 513 -4.28 -3.91 -11.78
C CYS A 513 -3.00 -3.07 -11.86
N SER A 514 -2.67 -2.58 -13.06
CA SER A 514 -1.46 -1.78 -13.32
C SER A 514 -1.41 -0.45 -12.56
N VAL A 515 -2.57 0.20 -12.37
CA VAL A 515 -2.69 1.51 -11.70
C VAL A 515 -2.70 1.38 -10.18
N THR A 516 -3.18 0.24 -9.68
CA THR A 516 -3.32 -0.02 -8.24
C THR A 516 -2.14 -0.78 -7.65
N GLY A 517 -1.24 -1.29 -8.49
CA GLY A 517 -0.04 -2.02 -8.09
C GLY A 517 -0.35 -3.39 -7.46
N ARG A 518 -1.53 -3.94 -7.74
CA ARG A 518 -2.00 -5.23 -7.19
C ARG A 518 -2.39 -6.12 -8.35
N ASP A 519 -1.67 -7.23 -8.51
CA ASP A 519 -1.87 -8.23 -9.57
C ASP A 519 -3.11 -9.13 -9.33
N GLU A 520 -4.02 -8.75 -8.41
CA GLU A 520 -5.06 -9.64 -7.85
C GLU A 520 -6.49 -9.41 -8.38
N LEU A 521 -6.74 -8.41 -9.25
CA LEU A 521 -8.08 -8.16 -9.80
C LEU A 521 -8.36 -9.04 -11.04
N SER A 522 -8.37 -10.35 -10.86
CA SER A 522 -8.93 -11.29 -11.85
C SER A 522 -10.32 -11.72 -11.39
N VAL A 523 -11.34 -11.46 -12.20
CA VAL A 523 -12.53 -12.31 -12.23
C VAL A 523 -12.04 -13.66 -12.73
N VAL A 524 -12.35 -14.76 -12.05
CA VAL A 524 -11.75 -16.07 -12.36
C VAL A 524 -12.04 -16.46 -13.82
N GLY A 525 -10.98 -16.73 -14.58
CA GLY A 525 -10.95 -17.28 -15.93
C GLY A 525 -11.06 -16.23 -17.05
N LEU A 526 -9.92 -15.82 -17.65
CA LEU A 526 -9.80 -15.66 -19.12
C LEU A 526 -8.48 -15.08 -19.65
N THR A 527 -7.57 -14.57 -18.82
CA THR A 527 -6.27 -14.15 -19.34
C THR A 527 -5.17 -14.43 -18.33
N ALA A 528 -4.16 -15.11 -18.85
CA ALA A 528 -3.03 -15.66 -18.13
C ALA A 528 -2.39 -14.71 -17.12
N THR A 529 -1.94 -15.34 -16.05
CA THR A 529 -0.71 -15.04 -15.32
C THR A 529 0.39 -14.52 -16.26
N GLU A 530 0.55 -13.21 -16.31
CA GLU A 530 1.82 -12.61 -16.66
C GLU A 530 2.28 -11.79 -15.47
N ALA A 531 3.38 -12.24 -14.87
CA ALA A 531 4.21 -11.42 -13.99
C ALA A 531 4.30 -10.01 -14.55
N THR A 532 4.05 -9.01 -13.71
CA THR A 532 4.01 -7.60 -14.05
C THR A 532 5.09 -7.27 -15.10
N LYS A 533 4.69 -6.99 -16.36
CA LYS A 533 5.64 -6.68 -17.43
C LYS A 533 6.33 -5.35 -17.15
N VAL A 534 7.64 -5.29 -17.31
CA VAL A 534 8.53 -4.12 -17.07
C VAL A 534 7.97 -2.79 -17.59
N GLN A 535 7.17 -2.85 -18.66
CA GLN A 535 6.58 -1.72 -19.37
C GLN A 535 5.54 -0.92 -18.54
N ASP A 536 4.92 -1.52 -17.51
CA ASP A 536 3.86 -0.88 -16.72
C ASP A 536 4.40 0.01 -15.58
N LEU A 537 5.68 -0.11 -15.23
CA LEU A 537 6.34 0.79 -14.29
C LEU A 537 7.03 1.91 -15.08
N ARG A 538 6.31 3.00 -15.32
CA ARG A 538 6.92 4.23 -15.86
C ARG A 538 7.81 4.86 -14.78
N ILE A 539 9.07 4.45 -14.73
CA ILE A 539 10.11 5.16 -13.98
C ILE A 539 10.28 6.52 -14.67
N ALA A 540 10.05 7.62 -13.93
CA ALA A 540 10.08 8.96 -14.50
C ALA A 540 11.43 9.30 -15.16
N PHE A 541 12.53 8.76 -14.61
CA PHE A 541 13.90 8.92 -15.12
C PHE A 541 14.63 7.58 -15.12
N PRO A 542 14.52 6.78 -16.19
CA PRO A 542 15.37 5.61 -16.34
C PRO A 542 16.80 6.04 -16.74
N PRO A 543 17.81 5.19 -16.51
CA PRO A 543 19.11 5.32 -17.17
C PRO A 543 18.94 5.46 -18.69
N GLN A 544 19.79 6.25 -19.32
CA GLN A 544 19.71 6.54 -20.75
C GLN A 544 20.56 5.55 -21.54
N LEU A 545 20.10 5.14 -22.71
CA LEU A 545 20.89 4.32 -23.64
C LEU A 545 21.87 5.16 -24.45
N SER A 546 21.54 6.44 -24.67
CA SER A 546 22.42 7.41 -25.33
C SER A 546 22.72 8.58 -24.40
N TYR A 547 23.99 8.97 -24.38
CA TYR A 547 24.44 10.13 -23.64
C TYR A 547 24.08 11.42 -24.40
N LYS A 548 23.57 12.40 -23.66
CA LYS A 548 23.29 13.76 -24.15
C LYS A 548 24.16 14.75 -23.39
N SER A 549 25.01 15.48 -24.11
CA SER A 549 25.93 16.44 -23.49
C SER A 549 25.20 17.66 -22.94
N TRP A 550 25.68 18.14 -21.80
CA TRP A 550 25.33 19.42 -21.20
C TRP A 550 25.92 20.62 -21.97
N LEU A 551 26.90 20.41 -22.85
CA LEU A 551 27.69 21.45 -23.51
C LEU A 551 27.26 21.77 -24.97
N SER A 552 26.54 20.86 -25.66
CA SER A 552 26.17 21.03 -27.08
C SER A 552 24.73 21.54 -27.31
N GLU A 553 24.62 22.76 -27.87
CA GLU A 553 23.53 23.38 -28.65
C GLU A 553 22.09 23.56 -28.10
N SER A 554 21.32 24.42 -28.76
CA SER A 554 20.14 25.19 -28.32
C SER A 554 18.96 24.46 -27.64
N ASP A 555 18.23 25.25 -26.85
CA ASP A 555 16.99 24.99 -26.09
C ASP A 555 15.80 24.51 -26.97
N THR A 556 15.86 23.30 -27.53
CA THR A 556 14.66 22.66 -28.10
C THR A 556 13.82 22.02 -27.00
N LYS A 557 12.48 22.06 -27.15
CA LYS A 557 11.50 21.44 -26.23
C LYS A 557 11.74 19.95 -25.94
N GLU A 558 12.58 19.30 -26.71
CA GLU A 558 12.99 17.90 -26.58
C GLU A 558 14.11 17.67 -25.55
N LYS A 559 14.76 18.72 -25.03
CA LYS A 559 15.67 18.65 -23.88
C LYS A 559 14.87 18.48 -22.57
N SER A 560 14.35 17.28 -22.35
CA SER A 560 13.46 16.90 -21.23
C SER A 560 14.12 16.79 -19.84
N VAL A 561 15.36 17.24 -19.66
CA VAL A 561 16.07 17.15 -18.36
C VAL A 561 15.93 18.44 -17.53
N TYR A 562 15.98 19.61 -18.16
CA TYR A 562 15.91 20.93 -17.49
C TYR A 562 14.53 21.24 -16.89
N SER A 563 13.46 20.82 -17.55
CA SER A 563 12.09 21.00 -17.07
C SER A 563 11.87 20.29 -15.72
N VAL A 564 12.68 19.28 -15.41
CA VAL A 564 12.50 18.37 -14.28
C VAL A 564 13.44 18.61 -13.10
N LEU A 565 14.22 19.69 -13.12
CA LEU A 565 15.02 20.06 -11.95
C LEU A 565 14.08 20.36 -10.75
N PRO A 566 14.27 19.69 -9.59
CA PRO A 566 13.26 19.59 -8.54
C PRO A 566 13.04 20.88 -7.73
N SER A 567 13.90 21.90 -7.86
CA SER A 567 13.74 23.15 -7.13
C SER A 567 14.13 24.38 -7.93
N VAL A 568 13.50 25.51 -7.60
CA VAL A 568 13.81 26.84 -8.16
C VAL A 568 15.24 27.26 -7.83
N ALA A 569 15.77 26.85 -6.67
CA ALA A 569 17.15 27.13 -6.27
C ALA A 569 18.17 26.40 -7.15
N VAL A 570 17.90 25.13 -7.44
CA VAL A 570 18.69 24.32 -8.37
C VAL A 570 18.60 24.91 -9.77
N LYS A 571 17.39 25.17 -10.28
CA LYS A 571 17.18 25.81 -11.59
C LYS A 571 17.92 27.15 -11.72
N GLY A 572 17.84 28.01 -10.70
CA GLY A 572 18.53 29.29 -10.69
C GLY A 572 20.05 29.15 -10.74
N SER A 573 20.61 28.25 -9.92
CA SER A 573 22.05 28.02 -9.87
C SER A 573 22.57 27.38 -11.17
N THR A 574 21.84 26.41 -11.73
CA THR A 574 22.16 25.78 -13.01
C THR A 574 22.04 26.75 -14.17
N ASN A 575 20.97 27.55 -14.25
CA ASN A 575 20.80 28.56 -15.30
C ASN A 575 21.93 29.59 -15.28
N GLN A 576 22.33 30.05 -14.09
CA GLN A 576 23.42 31.01 -13.98
C GLN A 576 24.77 30.40 -14.35
N ALA A 577 25.03 29.14 -13.97
CA ALA A 577 26.21 28.40 -14.41
C ALA A 577 26.26 28.16 -15.92
N MET A 578 25.11 28.06 -16.60
CA MET A 578 25.03 27.95 -18.06
C MET A 578 25.22 29.28 -18.77
N ILE A 579 24.66 30.37 -18.22
CA ILE A 579 24.79 31.74 -18.78
C ILE A 579 26.26 32.16 -18.78
N ILE A 580 27.01 31.77 -17.74
CA ILE A 580 28.47 31.89 -17.72
C ILE A 580 29.03 30.70 -18.51
N SER A 581 28.93 30.76 -19.85
CA SER A 581 29.09 29.63 -20.78
C SER A 581 30.51 29.01 -20.88
N GLN A 582 31.31 29.06 -19.81
CA GLN A 582 32.61 28.42 -19.66
C GLN A 582 32.91 27.99 -18.21
N ALA A 583 31.91 27.85 -17.32
CA ALA A 583 32.18 27.38 -15.96
C ALA A 583 32.76 25.94 -15.96
N PRO A 584 33.97 25.71 -15.41
CA PRO A 584 34.56 24.36 -15.27
C PRO A 584 33.61 23.34 -14.64
N MET A 585 32.67 23.83 -13.81
CA MET A 585 31.63 23.02 -13.19
C MET A 585 30.71 22.29 -14.19
N MET A 586 30.33 22.95 -15.29
CA MET A 586 29.45 22.33 -16.30
C MET A 586 30.20 21.27 -17.11
N GLN A 587 31.49 21.48 -17.37
CA GLN A 587 32.36 20.48 -17.98
C GLN A 587 32.49 19.25 -17.08
N ALA A 588 32.69 19.44 -15.77
CA ALA A 588 32.74 18.34 -14.81
C ALA A 588 31.41 17.55 -14.75
N LEU A 589 30.26 18.25 -14.77
CA LEU A 589 28.94 17.61 -14.80
C LEU A 589 28.76 16.76 -16.06
N ASP A 590 29.23 17.27 -17.18
CA ASP A 590 29.16 16.62 -18.48
C ASP A 590 30.03 15.35 -18.52
N VAL A 591 31.28 15.46 -18.07
CA VAL A 591 32.24 14.35 -17.99
C VAL A 591 31.70 13.21 -17.13
N ILE A 592 31.17 13.51 -15.94
CA ILE A 592 30.63 12.48 -15.05
C ILE A 592 29.36 11.83 -15.64
N SER A 593 28.55 12.59 -16.37
CA SER A 593 27.35 12.07 -17.05
C SER A 593 27.68 11.22 -18.29
N ARG A 594 28.86 11.40 -18.87
CA ARG A 594 29.34 10.67 -20.07
C ARG A 594 29.88 9.28 -19.75
N VAL A 595 30.17 8.97 -18.49
CA VAL A 595 30.74 7.68 -18.10
C VAL A 595 29.77 6.55 -18.46
N PRO A 596 30.16 5.57 -19.30
CA PRO A 596 29.30 4.47 -19.69
C PRO A 596 29.36 3.35 -18.64
N TRP A 597 28.20 2.89 -18.21
CA TRP A 597 28.01 1.83 -17.23
C TRP A 597 27.34 0.62 -17.88
N ARG A 598 27.43 -0.55 -17.26
CA ARG A 598 26.61 -1.71 -17.61
C ARG A 598 26.20 -2.48 -16.37
N ILE A 599 25.25 -3.39 -16.56
CA ILE A 599 24.77 -4.28 -15.50
C ILE A 599 25.70 -5.49 -15.41
N ASN A 600 26.29 -5.72 -14.23
CA ASN A 600 27.04 -6.93 -13.94
C ASN A 600 26.07 -8.12 -13.86
N LYS A 601 26.15 -9.01 -14.85
CA LYS A 601 25.22 -10.15 -15.00
C LYS A 601 25.32 -11.15 -13.86
N TYR A 602 26.54 -11.44 -13.40
CA TYR A 602 26.78 -12.35 -12.29
C TYR A 602 26.13 -11.82 -11.01
N MET A 603 26.37 -10.56 -10.68
CA MET A 603 25.82 -9.94 -9.47
C MET A 603 24.31 -9.79 -9.52
N LEU A 604 23.73 -9.50 -10.69
CA LEU A 604 22.28 -9.50 -10.88
C LEU A 604 21.68 -10.88 -10.55
N HIS A 605 22.29 -11.96 -11.06
CA HIS A 605 21.81 -13.32 -10.79
C HIS A 605 21.93 -13.71 -9.32
N VAL A 606 23.05 -13.40 -8.66
CA VAL A 606 23.23 -13.66 -7.23
C VAL A 606 22.17 -12.92 -6.41
N GLN A 607 21.97 -11.63 -6.68
CA GLN A 607 20.97 -10.83 -5.96
C GLN A 607 19.53 -11.28 -6.20
N GLU A 608 19.18 -11.73 -7.41
CA GLU A 608 17.87 -12.32 -7.68
C GLU A 608 17.68 -13.68 -6.99
N ALA A 609 18.72 -14.52 -6.92
CA ALA A 609 18.67 -15.78 -6.20
C ALA A 609 18.42 -15.55 -4.70
N ILE A 610 19.12 -14.60 -4.08
CA ILE A 610 18.88 -14.17 -2.70
C ILE A 610 17.41 -13.76 -2.48
N VAL A 611 16.83 -13.00 -3.43
CA VAL A 611 15.43 -12.58 -3.34
C VAL A 611 14.46 -13.76 -3.46
N ARG A 612 14.74 -14.72 -4.35
CA ARG A 612 13.91 -15.92 -4.57
C ARG A 612 13.89 -16.82 -3.35
N GLU A 613 15.02 -16.98 -2.67
CA GLU A 613 15.12 -17.77 -1.44
C GLU A 613 14.44 -17.09 -0.23
N GLY A 614 14.03 -15.82 -0.38
CA GLY A 614 13.27 -15.10 0.66
C GLY A 614 14.12 -14.59 1.82
N PHE A 615 15.41 -14.91 1.86
CA PHE A 615 16.36 -14.42 2.86
C PHE A 615 16.64 -12.92 2.68
N GLY A 616 16.80 -12.23 3.80
CA GLY A 616 17.31 -10.87 3.83
C GLY A 616 18.64 -10.85 4.56
N PHE A 617 19.62 -10.13 4.04
CA PHE A 617 20.86 -9.85 4.74
C PHE A 617 21.34 -8.43 4.43
N GLY A 618 21.97 -7.79 5.40
CA GLY A 618 22.44 -6.42 5.27
C GLY A 618 21.34 -5.45 4.83
N LYS A 619 21.53 -4.83 3.65
CA LYS A 619 20.59 -3.85 3.06
C LYS A 619 19.51 -4.50 2.18
N ILE A 620 19.54 -5.81 1.95
CA ILE A 620 18.49 -6.58 1.26
C ILE A 620 17.48 -7.06 2.29
N ARG A 621 16.24 -6.55 2.24
CA ARG A 621 15.20 -6.90 3.22
C ARG A 621 14.52 -8.24 2.87
N PRO A 622 14.20 -9.09 3.86
CA PRO A 622 13.63 -10.43 3.64
C PRO A 622 12.24 -10.38 3.01
N GLY A 623 11.81 -11.51 2.42
CA GLY A 623 10.46 -11.67 1.85
C GLY A 623 9.38 -11.90 2.90
N PHE A 624 9.77 -12.43 4.06
CA PHE A 624 8.90 -12.68 5.21
C PHE A 624 9.09 -11.59 6.27
N TYR A 625 7.98 -11.13 6.85
CA TYR A 625 7.99 -10.16 7.95
C TYR A 625 7.60 -10.89 9.23
N PRO A 626 8.54 -11.22 10.13
CA PRO A 626 8.15 -11.56 11.48
C PRO A 626 7.57 -10.28 12.08
N LEU A 627 6.24 -10.22 12.22
CA LEU A 627 5.65 -9.26 13.14
C LEU A 627 6.19 -9.66 14.51
N HIS A 628 6.86 -8.74 15.20
CA HIS A 628 6.99 -8.88 16.64
C HIS A 628 5.55 -8.92 17.16
N TYR A 629 5.09 -10.10 17.58
CA TYR A 629 3.85 -10.20 18.33
C TYR A 629 4.04 -9.27 19.54
N THR A 630 3.12 -8.34 19.74
CA THR A 630 3.13 -7.49 20.94
C THR A 630 3.07 -8.41 22.15
N SER A 631 4.19 -8.56 22.86
CA SER A 631 4.27 -9.38 24.08
C SER A 631 3.58 -8.71 25.26
N LEU A 632 3.32 -7.41 25.17
CA LEU A 632 2.57 -6.62 26.13
C LEU A 632 1.07 -6.80 25.85
N SER A 633 0.30 -7.11 26.89
CA SER A 633 -1.16 -7.05 26.80
C SER A 633 -1.59 -5.57 26.75
N ARG A 634 -2.78 -5.31 26.22
CA ARG A 634 -3.33 -3.95 26.08
C ARG A 634 -3.67 -3.28 27.44
N GLY A 635 -3.39 -3.95 28.57
CA GLY A 635 -3.87 -3.55 29.89
C GLY A 635 -5.37 -3.86 30.09
N ASP A 636 -5.91 -4.83 29.36
CA ASP A 636 -7.28 -5.31 29.59
C ASP A 636 -7.30 -6.14 30.87
N VAL A 637 -8.11 -5.74 31.87
CA VAL A 637 -8.26 -6.47 33.15
C VAL A 637 -8.75 -7.88 32.86
N GLN A 638 -7.87 -8.87 33.02
CA GLN A 638 -8.29 -10.27 33.10
C GLN A 638 -8.73 -10.54 34.54
N TYR A 639 -10.05 -10.67 34.75
CA TYR A 639 -10.54 -11.29 35.96
C TYR A 639 -10.15 -12.78 35.92
N PRO A 640 -9.53 -13.32 37.00
CA PRO A 640 -9.24 -14.74 37.07
C PRO A 640 -10.56 -15.51 36.92
N THR A 641 -10.67 -16.31 35.86
CA THR A 641 -11.74 -17.29 35.70
C THR A 641 -11.49 -18.47 36.64
N ASP A 642 -11.60 -18.24 37.94
CA ASP A 642 -11.63 -19.30 38.95
C ASP A 642 -12.76 -18.99 39.94
N ARG A 643 -14.00 -19.08 39.43
CA ARG A 643 -15.13 -19.48 40.28
C ARG A 643 -15.17 -21.00 40.30
N ALA A 644 -14.33 -21.59 41.14
CA ALA A 644 -14.54 -22.94 41.65
C ALA A 644 -14.26 -22.95 43.15
N ARG A 645 -15.36 -22.93 43.92
CA ARG A 645 -15.53 -23.50 45.27
C ARG A 645 -14.62 -22.97 46.39
N GLY A 646 -15.27 -22.30 47.34
CA GLY A 646 -14.81 -22.15 48.71
C GLY A 646 -15.82 -21.34 49.50
N GLU A 647 -16.74 -22.02 50.18
CA GLU A 647 -17.45 -21.46 51.32
C GLU A 647 -16.42 -20.90 52.31
N LEU A 648 -16.61 -19.66 52.77
CA LEU A 648 -16.49 -19.23 54.16
C LEU A 648 -16.58 -17.69 54.24
N ASP A 649 -17.33 -17.26 55.25
CA ASP A 649 -17.62 -15.89 55.68
C ASP A 649 -16.47 -14.91 55.51
N TYR A 650 -16.78 -13.68 55.08
CA TYR A 650 -16.38 -12.46 55.80
C TYR A 650 -17.32 -11.31 55.42
N GLU A 651 -17.73 -10.59 56.47
CA GLU A 651 -18.66 -9.47 56.47
C GLU A 651 -18.18 -8.32 55.57
N ALA A 652 -19.14 -7.64 54.95
CA ALA A 652 -18.90 -6.43 54.18
C ALA A 652 -18.59 -5.26 55.12
N ASP A 653 -17.42 -4.65 54.96
CA ASP A 653 -17.09 -3.32 55.49
C ASP A 653 -17.31 -2.30 54.36
N PRO A 654 -18.19 -1.29 54.50
CA PRO A 654 -18.58 -0.39 53.43
C PRO A 654 -17.85 0.96 53.43
N ASP A 655 -16.56 1.02 53.76
CA ASP A 655 -15.81 2.30 53.86
C ASP A 655 -14.35 2.23 53.31
N ASP A 656 -14.13 1.65 52.13
CA ASP A 656 -12.85 1.87 51.39
C ASP A 656 -13.14 2.26 49.93
N ASP A 657 -13.48 3.54 49.76
CA ASP A 657 -13.41 4.24 48.49
C ASP A 657 -11.98 4.78 48.28
N GLU A 658 -11.48 4.56 47.07
CA GLU A 658 -10.48 5.35 46.33
C GLU A 658 -8.97 5.01 46.39
N GLU A 659 -8.44 4.86 45.17
CA GLU A 659 -7.03 4.98 44.74
C GLU A 659 -6.05 3.80 44.93
N ASP A 660 -6.12 2.76 44.07
CA ASP A 660 -4.86 2.17 43.52
C ASP A 660 -4.98 1.22 42.30
N GLY A 661 -6.15 1.01 41.70
CA GLY A 661 -6.31 0.05 40.57
C GLY A 661 -6.06 0.60 39.15
N ALA A 662 -5.98 1.92 38.96
CA ALA A 662 -6.07 2.56 37.64
C ALA A 662 -4.71 2.94 37.00
N GLY A 663 -3.65 3.14 37.80
CA GLY A 663 -2.36 3.64 37.32
C GLY A 663 -1.59 2.64 36.45
N TYR A 664 -1.58 1.36 36.84
CA TYR A 664 -0.82 0.31 36.14
C TYR A 664 -1.37 0.02 34.72
N ASN A 665 -2.70 0.06 34.54
CA ASN A 665 -3.32 -0.22 33.24
C ASN A 665 -3.14 0.91 32.22
N MET A 666 -3.08 2.18 32.65
CA MET A 666 -2.85 3.30 31.73
C MET A 666 -1.42 3.36 31.21
N LEU A 667 -0.43 3.11 32.07
CA LEU A 667 0.98 3.06 31.66
C LEU A 667 1.27 1.88 30.72
N GLN A 668 0.77 0.68 31.05
CA GLN A 668 0.91 -0.49 30.17
C GLN A 668 0.22 -0.31 28.82
N ARG A 669 -0.96 0.33 28.80
CA ARG A 669 -1.65 0.69 27.55
C ARG A 669 -0.87 1.71 26.73
N GLN A 670 -0.28 2.71 27.38
CA GLN A 670 0.58 3.69 26.72
C GLN A 670 1.83 3.04 26.13
N GLU A 671 2.49 2.14 26.86
CA GLU A 671 3.64 1.36 26.37
C GLU A 671 3.26 0.43 25.22
N PHE A 672 2.10 -0.23 25.31
CA PHE A 672 1.54 -1.04 24.22
C PHE A 672 1.30 -0.21 22.96
N ASP A 673 0.65 0.95 23.08
CA ASP A 673 0.36 1.84 21.95
C ASP A 673 1.66 2.40 21.34
N LEU A 674 2.66 2.74 22.16
CA LEU A 674 3.99 3.15 21.70
C LEU A 674 4.73 2.03 20.96
N GLN A 675 4.69 0.81 21.48
CA GLN A 675 5.31 -0.36 20.87
C GLN A 675 4.62 -0.71 19.55
N GLN A 676 3.29 -0.70 19.49
CA GLN A 676 2.54 -0.89 18.25
C GLN A 676 2.86 0.18 17.20
N GLY A 677 2.98 1.45 17.61
CA GLY A 677 3.38 2.55 16.73
C GLY A 677 4.78 2.35 16.15
N LYS A 678 5.71 1.85 16.97
CA LYS A 678 7.07 1.52 16.56
C LYS A 678 7.10 0.33 15.59
N ASP A 679 6.39 -0.75 15.89
CA ASP A 679 6.30 -1.94 15.02
C ASP A 679 5.69 -1.58 13.66
N TRP A 680 4.67 -0.72 13.64
CA TRP A 680 4.07 -0.22 12.40
C TRP A 680 5.04 0.65 11.59
N LYS A 681 5.82 1.51 12.26
CA LYS A 681 6.85 2.32 11.61
C LYS A 681 7.93 1.44 10.98
N ASP A 682 8.46 0.48 11.74
CA ASP A 682 9.49 -0.46 11.28
C ASP A 682 8.98 -1.31 10.10
N LEU A 683 7.74 -1.81 10.15
CA LEU A 683 7.11 -2.53 9.04
C LEU A 683 6.97 -1.66 7.79
N THR A 684 6.56 -0.39 7.95
CA THR A 684 6.39 0.55 6.84
C THR A 684 7.73 0.89 6.19
N GLU A 685 8.78 1.08 6.99
CA GLU A 685 10.15 1.31 6.52
C GLU A 685 10.70 0.08 5.78
N LEU A 686 10.52 -1.12 6.34
CA LEU A 686 10.93 -2.40 5.72
C LEU A 686 10.24 -2.63 4.37
N ARG A 687 8.91 -2.45 4.30
CA ARG A 687 8.13 -2.57 3.07
C ARG A 687 8.59 -1.57 2.01
N SER A 688 8.77 -0.31 2.40
CA SER A 688 9.21 0.75 1.48
C SER A 688 10.61 0.46 0.92
N SER A 689 11.54 0.02 1.78
CA SER A 689 12.90 -0.36 1.40
C SER A 689 12.91 -1.56 0.45
N ARG A 690 12.10 -2.60 0.72
CA ARG A 690 12.00 -3.79 -0.15
C ARG A 690 11.43 -3.44 -1.52
N ILE A 691 10.36 -2.65 -1.57
CA ILE A 691 9.76 -2.19 -2.83
C ILE A 691 10.78 -1.42 -3.67
N HIS A 692 11.54 -0.51 -3.05
CA HIS A 692 12.58 0.26 -3.74
C HIS A 692 13.65 -0.67 -4.35
N TYR A 693 14.12 -1.66 -3.58
CA TYR A 693 15.10 -2.65 -4.03
C TYR A 693 14.59 -3.52 -5.19
N LEU A 694 13.38 -4.08 -5.08
CA LEU A 694 12.78 -4.93 -6.14
C LEU A 694 12.58 -4.16 -7.45
N GLN A 695 12.19 -2.88 -7.36
CA GLN A 695 12.06 -2.03 -8.54
C GLN A 695 13.41 -1.76 -9.22
N ALA A 696 14.47 -1.58 -8.44
CA ALA A 696 15.82 -1.40 -8.98
C ALA A 696 16.36 -2.69 -9.62
N LEU A 697 16.15 -3.87 -9.02
CA LEU A 697 16.51 -5.16 -9.63
C LEU A 697 15.78 -5.37 -10.96
N ARG A 698 14.47 -5.08 -11.00
CA ARG A 698 13.69 -5.16 -12.23
C ARG A 698 14.19 -4.19 -13.30
N GLN A 699 14.60 -2.98 -12.92
CA GLN A 699 15.23 -2.03 -13.82
C GLN A 699 16.58 -2.56 -14.34
N ALA A 700 17.42 -3.12 -13.47
CA ALA A 700 18.68 -3.74 -13.85
C ALA A 700 18.46 -4.89 -14.84
N ARG A 701 17.49 -5.77 -14.58
CA ARG A 701 17.12 -6.88 -15.48
C ARG A 701 16.66 -6.39 -16.85
N SER A 702 15.95 -5.27 -16.93
CA SER A 702 15.57 -4.68 -18.22
C SER A 702 16.73 -4.04 -19.00
N LEU A 703 17.83 -3.73 -18.31
CA LEU A 703 19.00 -3.07 -18.89
C LEU A 703 20.16 -4.04 -19.16
N VAL A 704 20.02 -5.32 -18.80
CA VAL A 704 21.11 -6.30 -18.77
C VAL A 704 21.69 -6.64 -20.14
N ASP A 705 20.88 -6.50 -21.19
CA ASP A 705 21.26 -6.83 -22.57
C ASP A 705 21.94 -5.65 -23.29
N PHE A 706 21.87 -4.44 -22.73
CA PHE A 706 22.53 -3.29 -23.31
C PHE A 706 24.01 -3.28 -22.93
N SER A 707 24.88 -3.04 -23.92
CA SER A 707 26.33 -2.98 -23.71
C SER A 707 26.76 -1.78 -22.86
N HIS A 708 25.96 -0.71 -22.85
CA HIS A 708 26.20 0.49 -22.08
C HIS A 708 24.89 1.22 -21.74
N VAL A 709 24.90 1.90 -20.60
CA VAL A 709 23.88 2.82 -20.10
C VAL A 709 24.56 4.04 -19.46
N TYR A 710 23.89 5.18 -19.49
CA TYR A 710 24.38 6.44 -18.97
C TYR A 710 23.48 6.97 -17.87
N PHE A 711 24.09 7.56 -16.85
CA PHE A 711 23.39 8.24 -15.76
C PHE A 711 23.55 9.75 -15.93
N PRO A 712 22.55 10.46 -16.48
CA PRO A 712 22.63 11.91 -16.54
C PRO A 712 22.61 12.46 -15.11
N ASN A 713 23.57 13.32 -14.78
CA ASN A 713 23.69 13.93 -13.46
C ASN A 713 23.09 15.34 -13.47
N SER A 714 22.63 15.76 -12.30
CA SER A 714 22.23 17.13 -11.97
C SER A 714 23.04 17.60 -10.77
N MET A 715 22.91 18.88 -10.39
CA MET A 715 23.56 19.45 -9.23
C MET A 715 22.54 19.97 -8.22
N ASP A 716 22.85 19.90 -6.93
CA ASP A 716 22.13 20.70 -5.94
C ASP A 716 22.55 22.19 -5.99
N PHE A 717 21.92 23.03 -5.18
CA PHE A 717 22.24 24.48 -5.15
C PHE A 717 23.67 24.79 -4.70
N ARG A 718 24.37 23.82 -4.09
CA ARG A 718 25.77 23.94 -3.63
C ARG A 718 26.76 23.43 -4.67
N GLY A 719 26.28 22.80 -5.75
CA GLY A 719 27.10 22.18 -6.78
C GLY A 719 27.37 20.69 -6.58
N ARG A 720 26.81 20.01 -5.56
CA ARG A 720 27.00 18.55 -5.43
C ARG A 720 26.25 17.83 -6.54
N MET A 721 26.93 16.91 -7.23
CA MET A 721 26.37 16.19 -8.36
C MET A 721 25.62 14.93 -7.93
N TYR A 722 24.48 14.66 -8.56
CA TYR A 722 23.61 13.52 -8.28
C TYR A 722 23.04 12.93 -9.58
N PRO A 723 23.00 11.60 -9.72
CA PRO A 723 22.28 10.97 -10.82
C PRO A 723 20.79 11.32 -10.79
N LEU A 724 20.23 11.69 -11.94
CA LEU A 724 18.79 11.90 -12.08
C LEU A 724 17.96 10.62 -11.96
N PRO A 725 18.42 9.44 -12.46
CA PRO A 725 17.72 8.18 -12.21
C PRO A 725 17.72 7.83 -10.71
N GLY A 726 16.57 7.98 -10.05
CA GLY A 726 16.47 7.89 -8.60
C GLY A 726 16.34 6.47 -8.00
N ARG A 727 16.18 5.42 -8.82
CA ARG A 727 16.00 4.04 -8.32
C ARG A 727 17.27 3.21 -8.41
N LEU A 728 17.74 2.93 -9.62
CA LEU A 728 19.04 2.31 -9.86
C LEU A 728 20.04 3.40 -10.25
N ASN A 729 21.12 3.56 -9.49
CA ASN A 729 22.27 4.41 -9.84
C ASN A 729 23.50 4.07 -8.96
N HIS A 730 24.67 4.55 -9.38
CA HIS A 730 25.96 4.28 -8.73
C HIS A 730 26.17 5.03 -7.39
N THR A 731 25.30 5.99 -7.03
CA THR A 731 25.34 6.67 -5.72
C THR A 731 24.49 5.97 -4.66
N GLY A 732 23.67 4.99 -5.05
CA GLY A 732 22.74 4.26 -4.19
C GLY A 732 23.41 3.36 -3.14
N SER A 733 22.61 2.54 -2.46
CA SER A 733 23.08 1.57 -1.46
C SER A 733 23.93 0.45 -2.06
N ASP A 734 24.62 -0.30 -1.20
CA ASP A 734 25.46 -1.46 -1.56
C ASP A 734 24.90 -2.32 -2.70
N PRO A 735 23.61 -2.75 -2.66
CA PRO A 735 23.12 -3.65 -3.69
C PRO A 735 23.03 -3.03 -5.08
N PHE A 736 22.81 -1.72 -5.15
CA PHE A 736 22.75 -0.99 -6.40
C PHE A 736 24.15 -0.75 -6.97
N ARG A 737 25.13 -0.46 -6.11
CA ARG A 737 26.53 -0.33 -6.52
C ARG A 737 27.11 -1.67 -6.95
N GLY A 738 26.79 -2.74 -6.23
CA GLY A 738 27.22 -4.10 -6.54
C GLY A 738 26.62 -4.70 -7.81
N ILE A 739 25.74 -4.00 -8.54
CA ILE A 739 25.23 -4.43 -9.86
C ILE A 739 25.81 -3.58 -11.00
N LEU A 740 26.45 -2.45 -10.70
CA LEU A 740 26.91 -1.50 -11.71
C LEU A 740 28.42 -1.56 -11.88
N GLU A 741 28.87 -1.78 -13.10
CA GLU A 741 30.28 -1.79 -13.48
C GLU A 741 30.52 -0.92 -14.73
N TYR A 742 31.79 -0.60 -15.02
CA TYR A 742 32.10 0.18 -16.21
C TYR A 742 31.85 -0.63 -17.50
N ALA A 743 31.25 0.03 -18.50
CA ALA A 743 30.99 -0.58 -19.80
C ALA A 743 32.26 -0.75 -20.66
N GLU A 744 33.28 0.06 -20.41
CA GLU A 744 34.57 -0.01 -21.07
C GLU A 744 35.58 -0.64 -20.11
N PRO A 745 36.16 -1.81 -20.44
CA PRO A 745 37.15 -2.44 -19.58
C PRO A 745 38.52 -1.81 -19.78
N LYS A 746 39.40 -1.96 -18.79
CA LYS A 746 40.82 -1.61 -18.90
C LYS A 746 41.70 -2.75 -18.38
N PRO A 747 42.88 -2.99 -18.96
CA PRO A 747 43.82 -3.95 -18.39
C PRO A 747 44.20 -3.52 -16.98
N LEU A 748 44.24 -4.47 -16.03
CA LEU A 748 44.60 -4.19 -14.64
C LEU A 748 46.02 -3.60 -14.54
N GLY A 749 46.99 -4.22 -15.21
CA GLY A 749 48.40 -4.02 -14.91
C GLY A 749 48.75 -4.40 -13.47
N THR A 750 50.02 -4.23 -13.11
CA THR A 750 50.49 -4.40 -11.71
C THR A 750 49.76 -3.46 -10.75
N VAL A 751 49.58 -2.19 -11.15
CA VAL A 751 48.97 -1.14 -10.32
C VAL A 751 47.48 -1.38 -10.12
N GLY A 752 46.73 -1.74 -11.16
CA GLY A 752 45.29 -2.03 -11.02
C GLY A 752 45.04 -3.28 -10.20
N LEU A 753 45.88 -4.31 -10.32
CA LEU A 753 45.80 -5.51 -9.47
C LEU A 753 46.00 -5.15 -7.99
N TYR A 754 47.02 -4.34 -7.68
CA TYR A 754 47.25 -3.83 -6.33
C TYR A 754 46.02 -3.08 -5.79
N TRP A 755 45.47 -2.15 -6.57
CA TRP A 755 44.31 -1.37 -6.15
C TRP A 755 43.02 -2.19 -6.03
N LEU A 756 42.86 -3.26 -6.81
CA LEU A 756 41.74 -4.19 -6.68
C LEU A 756 41.82 -4.95 -5.35
N LYS A 757 43.00 -5.43 -4.94
CA LYS A 757 43.21 -6.05 -3.63
C LYS A 757 42.93 -5.04 -2.50
N VAL A 758 43.48 -3.83 -2.59
CA VAL A 758 43.18 -2.75 -1.65
C VAL A 758 41.66 -2.47 -1.58
N HIS A 759 40.95 -2.53 -2.71
CA HIS A 759 39.51 -2.36 -2.74
C HIS A 759 38.76 -3.45 -1.97
N ILE A 760 39.11 -4.72 -2.16
CA ILE A 760 38.52 -5.85 -1.42
C ILE A 760 38.73 -5.66 0.09
N ALA A 761 39.96 -5.38 0.51
CA ALA A 761 40.29 -5.09 1.91
C ALA A 761 39.51 -3.90 2.48
N ASN A 762 39.26 -2.86 1.67
CA ASN A 762 38.42 -1.73 2.08
C ASN A 762 36.97 -2.14 2.32
N LYS A 763 36.40 -2.98 1.45
CA LYS A 763 35.00 -3.43 1.57
C LYS A 763 34.81 -4.37 2.74
N ILE A 764 35.78 -5.25 3.02
CA ILE A 764 35.69 -6.14 4.18
C ILE A 764 35.80 -5.38 5.51
N GLY A 765 36.57 -4.29 5.54
CA GLY A 765 36.65 -3.39 6.70
C GLY A 765 38.06 -3.09 7.17
N MET A 766 39.09 -3.57 6.49
CA MET A 766 40.51 -3.36 6.82
C MET A 766 41.03 -1.97 6.41
N ASN A 767 40.20 -0.94 6.50
CA ASN A 767 40.50 0.42 6.04
C ASN A 767 41.43 1.22 6.98
N LYS A 768 41.92 0.60 8.06
CA LYS A 768 42.87 1.18 9.03
C LYS A 768 44.31 0.71 8.86
N LEU A 769 44.53 -0.29 8.03
CA LEU A 769 45.85 -0.74 7.62
C LEU A 769 46.45 0.18 6.56
N SER A 770 47.77 0.14 6.34
CA SER A 770 48.39 0.77 5.16
C SER A 770 47.86 0.11 3.87
N PHE A 771 48.06 0.74 2.71
CA PHE A 771 47.60 0.13 1.46
C PHE A 771 48.35 -1.18 1.15
N ASP A 772 49.63 -1.29 1.52
CA ASP A 772 50.42 -2.51 1.31
C ASP A 772 49.94 -3.65 2.23
N GLU A 773 49.67 -3.35 3.49
CA GLU A 773 49.07 -4.31 4.44
C GLU A 773 47.69 -4.78 3.97
N ARG A 774 46.89 -3.89 3.35
CA ARG A 774 45.60 -4.25 2.76
C ARG A 774 45.74 -5.19 1.57
N ALA A 775 46.72 -4.96 0.70
CA ALA A 775 47.00 -5.85 -0.41
C ALA A 775 47.46 -7.22 0.10
N HIS A 776 48.35 -7.24 1.08
CA HIS A 776 48.85 -8.47 1.70
C HIS A 776 47.75 -9.27 2.40
N TYR A 777 46.85 -8.60 3.13
CA TYR A 777 45.69 -9.25 3.76
C TYR A 777 44.84 -10.04 2.75
N VAL A 778 44.64 -9.51 1.54
CA VAL A 778 43.90 -10.20 0.48
C VAL A 778 44.69 -11.37 -0.10
N ASP A 779 46.02 -11.26 -0.15
CA ASP A 779 46.88 -12.37 -0.57
C ASP A 779 46.82 -13.54 0.43
N GLU A 780 46.74 -13.26 1.73
CA GLU A 780 46.55 -14.29 2.76
C GLU A 780 45.16 -14.96 2.70
N HIS A 781 44.13 -14.24 2.23
CA HIS A 781 42.75 -14.72 2.14
C HIS A 781 42.33 -15.05 0.69
N ILE A 782 43.30 -15.40 -0.16
CA ILE A 782 43.02 -15.59 -1.60
C ILE A 782 42.07 -16.76 -1.86
N GLU A 783 42.10 -17.79 -1.01
CA GLU A 783 41.19 -18.94 -1.09
C GLU A 783 39.75 -18.53 -0.78
N ASP A 784 39.53 -17.70 0.24
CA ASP A 784 38.21 -17.16 0.60
C ASP A 784 37.63 -16.29 -0.52
N VAL A 785 38.49 -15.51 -1.19
CA VAL A 785 38.14 -14.70 -2.35
C VAL A 785 37.64 -15.58 -3.50
N ILE A 786 38.40 -16.63 -3.84
CA ILE A 786 38.04 -17.56 -4.92
C ILE A 786 36.76 -18.32 -4.57
N GLN A 787 36.64 -18.83 -3.34
CA GLN A 787 35.46 -19.56 -2.90
C GLN A 787 34.20 -18.68 -2.91
N SER A 788 34.31 -17.43 -2.45
CA SER A 788 33.23 -16.44 -2.50
C SER A 788 32.76 -16.18 -3.93
N ALA A 789 33.69 -16.10 -4.88
CA ALA A 789 33.38 -15.88 -6.29
C ALA A 789 32.71 -17.09 -6.98
N GLU A 790 33.14 -18.31 -6.66
CA GLU A 790 32.64 -19.53 -7.31
C GLU A 790 31.35 -20.06 -6.70
N ARG A 791 31.20 -19.95 -5.38
CA ARG A 791 30.07 -20.49 -4.61
C ARG A 791 29.47 -19.44 -3.67
N PRO A 792 28.92 -18.33 -4.21
CA PRO A 792 28.49 -17.18 -3.42
C PRO A 792 27.36 -17.48 -2.42
N LEU A 793 26.52 -18.48 -2.70
CA LEU A 793 25.36 -18.84 -1.87
C LEU A 793 25.54 -20.14 -1.08
N SER A 794 26.39 -21.06 -1.54
CA SER A 794 26.58 -22.40 -0.94
C SER A 794 27.93 -22.60 -0.24
N GLY A 795 28.89 -21.69 -0.39
CA GLY A 795 30.18 -21.72 0.32
C GLY A 795 30.13 -21.09 1.72
N ASP A 796 31.29 -20.75 2.26
CA ASP A 796 31.45 -20.20 3.62
C ASP A 796 30.96 -18.76 3.73
N ARG A 797 30.66 -18.11 2.60
CA ARG A 797 30.05 -16.78 2.51
C ARG A 797 30.86 -15.69 3.23
N TRP A 798 32.19 -15.81 3.22
CA TRP A 798 33.13 -14.82 3.77
C TRP A 798 32.80 -13.37 3.39
N TRP A 799 32.39 -13.15 2.13
CA TRP A 799 31.95 -11.85 1.63
C TRP A 799 30.77 -11.22 2.40
N GLN A 800 29.96 -11.99 3.14
CA GLN A 800 28.84 -11.46 3.94
C GLN A 800 29.29 -10.77 5.23
N GLU A 801 30.49 -11.05 5.72
CA GLU A 801 31.08 -10.39 6.89
C GLU A 801 31.54 -8.96 6.57
N ALA A 802 31.68 -8.64 5.29
CA ALA A 802 32.13 -7.35 4.83
C ALA A 802 31.17 -6.21 5.21
N SER A 803 31.72 -5.01 5.39
CA SER A 803 30.94 -3.81 5.65
C SER A 803 30.01 -3.41 4.48
N GLU A 804 30.41 -3.72 3.25
CA GLU A 804 29.63 -3.55 2.03
C GLU A 804 29.69 -4.87 1.21
N PRO A 805 28.87 -5.88 1.58
CA PRO A 805 28.98 -7.26 1.10
C PRO A 805 28.95 -7.44 -0.41
N LEU A 806 28.03 -6.75 -1.10
CA LEU A 806 27.80 -6.99 -2.53
C LEU A 806 28.89 -6.36 -3.39
N GLN A 807 29.43 -5.21 -2.99
CA GLN A 807 30.64 -4.67 -3.61
C GLN A 807 31.86 -5.56 -3.35
N CYS A 808 31.98 -6.13 -2.14
CA CYS A 808 33.04 -7.09 -1.83
C CYS A 808 32.96 -8.31 -2.75
N LEU A 809 31.79 -8.95 -2.85
CA LEU A 809 31.58 -10.10 -3.71
C LEU A 809 31.86 -9.80 -5.19
N MET A 810 31.43 -8.64 -5.68
CA MET A 810 31.70 -8.19 -7.04
C MET A 810 33.22 -8.08 -7.30
N ALA A 811 33.98 -7.53 -6.34
CA ALA A 811 35.44 -7.42 -6.46
C ALA A 811 36.15 -8.77 -6.28
N CYS A 812 35.66 -9.65 -5.41
CA CYS A 812 36.16 -11.03 -5.29
C CYS A 812 36.01 -11.79 -6.61
N LYS A 813 34.84 -11.65 -7.24
CA LYS A 813 34.56 -12.25 -8.55
C LYS A 813 35.52 -11.74 -9.62
N GLU A 814 35.78 -10.43 -9.65
CA GLU A 814 36.71 -9.81 -10.58
C GLU A 814 38.14 -10.33 -10.41
N LEU A 815 38.62 -10.42 -9.15
CA LEU A 815 39.97 -10.91 -8.86
C LEU A 815 40.10 -12.41 -9.19
N ALA A 816 39.10 -13.23 -8.85
CA ALA A 816 39.10 -14.65 -9.19
C ALA A 816 39.12 -14.90 -10.70
N ASP A 817 38.43 -14.07 -11.49
CA ASP A 817 38.46 -14.13 -12.96
C ASP A 817 39.82 -13.66 -13.52
N ALA A 818 40.42 -12.63 -12.92
CA ALA A 818 41.76 -12.18 -13.28
C ALA A 818 42.82 -13.25 -13.05
N LEU A 819 42.75 -13.99 -11.94
CA LEU A 819 43.66 -15.11 -11.63
C LEU A 819 43.58 -16.26 -12.65
N LYS A 820 42.43 -16.42 -13.31
CA LYS A 820 42.20 -17.44 -14.35
C LYS A 820 42.59 -16.99 -15.75
N CYS A 821 43.04 -15.74 -15.92
CA CYS A 821 43.39 -15.19 -17.23
C CYS A 821 44.65 -15.87 -17.77
N SER A 822 44.52 -16.55 -18.93
CA SER A 822 45.63 -17.27 -19.57
C SER A 822 46.77 -16.36 -20.03
N GLN A 823 46.49 -15.07 -20.26
CA GLN A 823 47.48 -14.06 -20.64
C GLN A 823 48.17 -13.40 -19.44
N GLY A 824 47.87 -13.86 -18.22
CA GLY A 824 48.36 -13.30 -16.96
C GLY A 824 47.39 -12.29 -16.34
N VAL A 825 47.40 -12.22 -15.00
CA VAL A 825 46.47 -11.43 -14.19
C VAL A 825 46.48 -9.94 -14.55
N GLU A 826 47.66 -9.41 -14.89
CA GLU A 826 47.84 -8.01 -15.27
C GLU A 826 47.14 -7.64 -16.59
N ASN A 827 46.99 -8.59 -17.51
CA ASN A 827 46.35 -8.36 -18.79
C ASN A 827 44.83 -8.53 -18.73
N PHE A 828 44.28 -8.91 -17.58
CA PHE A 828 42.84 -9.05 -17.40
C PHE A 828 42.12 -7.70 -17.56
N LEU A 829 41.07 -7.71 -18.39
CA LEU A 829 40.27 -6.55 -18.74
C LEU A 829 39.19 -6.28 -17.68
N SER A 830 39.56 -5.52 -16.64
CA SER A 830 38.69 -5.23 -15.50
C SER A 830 37.71 -4.08 -15.74
N ARG A 831 36.56 -4.17 -15.08
CA ARG A 831 35.42 -3.24 -15.16
C ARG A 831 34.93 -2.77 -13.80
N VAL A 832 35.40 -3.38 -12.72
CA VAL A 832 34.98 -3.03 -11.35
C VAL A 832 35.46 -1.62 -10.98
N PRO A 833 34.55 -0.75 -10.49
CA PRO A 833 34.95 0.55 -9.98
C PRO A 833 35.71 0.43 -8.66
N VAL A 834 36.97 0.85 -8.65
CA VAL A 834 37.74 1.01 -7.41
C VAL A 834 37.41 2.35 -6.76
N ALA A 835 36.72 2.29 -5.62
CA ALA A 835 36.37 3.47 -4.82
C ALA A 835 37.53 3.92 -3.94
N VAL A 836 37.86 5.22 -4.02
CA VAL A 836 38.79 5.92 -3.13
C VAL A 836 37.99 7.01 -2.41
N ASP A 837 37.99 6.99 -1.07
CA ASP A 837 37.21 7.92 -0.25
C ASP A 837 38.12 8.69 0.71
N GLY A 838 37.81 9.96 0.91
CA GLY A 838 38.56 10.83 1.81
C GLY A 838 38.09 10.64 3.25
N SER A 839 39.05 10.47 4.16
CA SER A 839 38.74 10.40 5.58
C SER A 839 38.35 11.78 6.08
N TYR A 840 37.04 12.01 6.23
CA TYR A 840 36.50 13.24 6.81
C TYR A 840 36.60 14.50 5.92
N ASN A 841 36.14 14.44 4.67
CA ASN A 841 36.23 15.56 3.71
C ASN A 841 35.87 16.95 4.28
N GLY A 842 34.84 17.05 5.13
CA GLY A 842 34.48 18.31 5.78
C GLY A 842 35.60 18.87 6.69
N LEU A 843 36.18 18.05 7.56
CA LEU A 843 37.30 18.47 8.41
C LEU A 843 38.59 18.62 7.61
N GLN A 844 38.83 17.80 6.59
CA GLN A 844 39.95 18.01 5.66
C GLN A 844 39.90 19.41 5.05
N HIS A 845 38.74 19.84 4.57
CA HIS A 845 38.59 21.20 4.04
C HIS A 845 38.81 22.28 5.11
N TYR A 846 38.28 22.12 6.33
CA TYR A 846 38.51 23.12 7.38
C TYR A 846 39.97 23.18 7.83
N SER A 847 40.64 22.03 8.01
CA SER A 847 42.06 21.97 8.35
C SER A 847 42.91 22.61 7.24
N ALA A 848 42.55 22.42 5.96
CA ALA A 848 43.24 23.07 4.85
C ALA A 848 43.02 24.60 4.81
N ILE A 849 41.79 25.07 5.05
CA ILE A 849 41.45 26.52 5.09
C ILE A 849 42.16 27.20 6.26
N GLY A 850 42.07 26.62 7.46
CA GLY A 850 42.71 27.14 8.67
C GLY A 850 44.21 26.89 8.73
N ARG A 851 44.78 26.11 7.80
CA ARG A 851 46.16 25.61 7.83
C ARG A 851 46.51 24.97 9.19
N ASP A 852 45.56 24.22 9.74
CA ASP A 852 45.67 23.53 11.02
C ASP A 852 46.56 22.30 10.88
N ALA A 853 47.83 22.41 11.24
CA ALA A 853 48.79 21.31 11.08
C ALA A 853 48.39 20.06 11.88
N PHE A 854 47.93 20.24 13.11
CA PHE A 854 47.50 19.15 13.98
C PHE A 854 46.21 18.51 13.46
N GLY A 855 45.21 19.34 13.10
CA GLY A 855 43.98 18.87 12.49
C GLY A 855 44.22 18.16 11.15
N ALA A 856 45.18 18.62 10.35
CA ALA A 856 45.55 18.06 9.05
C ALA A 856 46.17 16.65 9.16
N GLU A 857 46.99 16.40 10.18
CA GLU A 857 47.54 15.07 10.47
C GLU A 857 46.42 14.07 10.80
N LEU A 858 45.49 14.46 11.69
CA LEU A 858 44.39 13.59 12.13
C LEU A 858 43.42 13.18 11.01
N VAL A 859 43.33 14.00 9.96
CA VAL A 859 42.44 13.77 8.80
C VAL A 859 43.19 13.34 7.53
N ASN A 860 44.47 12.94 7.67
CA ASN A 860 45.29 12.39 6.59
C ASN A 860 45.60 13.37 5.44
N LEU A 861 45.77 14.65 5.74
CA LEU A 861 46.33 15.62 4.78
C LEU A 861 47.87 15.66 4.82
N VAL A 862 48.46 15.32 5.97
CA VAL A 862 49.90 15.13 6.11
C VAL A 862 50.22 13.65 5.82
N PRO A 863 51.25 13.34 5.02
CA PRO A 863 51.67 11.97 4.77
C PRO A 863 51.97 11.21 6.08
N SER A 864 51.49 9.98 6.19
CA SER A 864 51.73 9.08 7.31
C SER A 864 51.85 7.64 6.84
N GLU A 865 52.56 6.78 7.59
CA GLU A 865 52.72 5.36 7.24
C GLU A 865 51.41 4.58 7.30
N ARG A 866 50.55 4.92 8.28
CA ARG A 866 49.22 4.34 8.46
C ARG A 866 48.16 5.45 8.51
N PRO A 867 46.93 5.18 8.06
CA PRO A 867 45.86 6.16 8.08
C PRO A 867 45.47 6.52 9.53
N ALA A 868 45.53 7.80 9.86
CA ALA A 868 45.09 8.34 11.12
C ALA A 868 43.59 8.09 11.36
N ASP A 869 43.25 7.90 12.64
CA ASP A 869 41.87 7.74 13.09
C ASP A 869 41.47 8.85 14.07
N ALA A 870 41.12 10.02 13.52
CA ALA A 870 40.67 11.18 14.29
C ALA A 870 39.64 10.84 15.39
N TYR A 871 38.71 9.92 15.13
CA TYR A 871 37.71 9.50 16.12
C TYR A 871 38.32 8.89 17.38
N THR A 872 39.37 8.07 17.24
CA THR A 872 40.03 7.46 18.39
C THR A 872 40.85 8.49 19.17
N GLY A 873 41.45 9.46 18.48
CA GLY A 873 42.09 10.62 19.13
C GLY A 873 41.10 11.44 19.96
N ILE A 874 39.97 11.83 19.35
CA ILE A 874 38.89 12.57 20.02
C ILE A 874 38.32 11.75 21.19
N LEU A 875 38.11 10.44 21.01
CA LEU A 875 37.61 9.56 22.07
C LEU A 875 38.55 9.57 23.29
N LYS A 876 39.87 9.48 23.07
CA LYS A 876 40.85 9.53 24.16
C LYS A 876 40.76 10.84 24.92
N GLU A 877 40.68 11.97 24.20
CA GLU A 877 40.56 13.29 24.84
C GLU A 877 39.25 13.44 25.62
N MET A 878 38.15 12.97 25.02
CA MET A 878 36.83 12.95 25.65
C MET A 878 36.84 12.10 26.92
N LEU A 879 37.47 10.93 26.90
CA LEU A 879 37.58 10.06 28.06
C LEU A 879 38.37 10.73 29.19
N LYS A 880 39.44 11.49 28.93
CA LYS A 880 40.17 12.21 30.00
C LYS A 880 39.23 13.17 30.75
N SER A 881 38.46 13.97 30.01
CA SER A 881 37.49 14.92 30.58
C SER A 881 36.39 14.19 31.36
N ILE A 882 35.90 13.05 30.85
CA ILE A 882 34.88 12.25 31.54
C ILE A 882 35.39 11.58 32.82
N HIS A 883 36.64 11.08 32.85
CA HIS A 883 37.24 10.54 34.07
C HIS A 883 37.41 11.62 35.13
N ALA A 884 37.87 12.81 34.76
CA ALA A 884 37.99 13.93 35.67
C ALA A 884 36.64 14.35 36.29
N ASP A 885 35.56 14.29 35.53
CA ASP A 885 34.21 14.57 36.07
C ASP A 885 33.68 13.41 36.93
N ALA A 886 33.99 12.17 36.58
CA ALA A 886 33.63 11.00 37.40
C ALA A 886 34.34 10.99 38.76
N GLU A 887 35.59 11.46 38.82
CA GLU A 887 36.36 11.67 40.06
C GLU A 887 35.80 12.79 40.94
N ARG A 888 35.01 13.72 40.36
CA ARG A 888 34.27 14.77 41.07
C ARG A 888 32.84 14.39 41.41
N ASP A 889 32.55 13.09 41.46
CA ASP A 889 31.23 12.52 41.76
C ASP A 889 30.10 12.94 40.80
N HIS A 890 30.42 13.24 39.53
CA HIS A 890 29.40 13.48 38.52
C HIS A 890 28.69 12.17 38.12
N GLN A 891 27.47 11.97 38.58
CA GLN A 891 26.69 10.72 38.42
C GLN A 891 26.59 10.22 36.97
N VAL A 892 26.27 11.12 36.01
CA VAL A 892 26.17 10.74 34.58
C VAL A 892 27.52 10.31 34.00
N ALA A 893 28.63 10.91 34.45
CA ALA A 893 29.97 10.56 33.98
C ALA A 893 30.37 9.16 34.47
N GLN A 894 30.11 8.85 35.74
CA GLN A 894 30.29 7.52 36.32
C GLN A 894 29.44 6.48 35.57
N ARG A 895 28.17 6.79 35.27
CA ARG A 895 27.29 5.92 34.46
C ARG A 895 27.83 5.67 33.05
N CYS A 896 28.41 6.68 32.40
CA CYS A 896 29.02 6.52 31.08
C CYS A 896 30.28 5.67 31.09
N LEU A 897 31.06 5.66 32.19
CA LEU A 897 32.22 4.78 32.32
C LEU A 897 31.83 3.34 32.69
N GLY A 898 30.73 3.19 33.43
CA GLY A 898 30.28 1.92 33.99
C GLY A 898 31.10 1.50 35.20
N THR A 899 30.65 0.46 35.91
CA THR A 899 31.33 -0.07 37.10
C THR A 899 32.59 -0.89 36.79
N GLY A 900 32.84 -1.19 35.51
CA GLY A 900 33.98 -2.00 35.07
C GLY A 900 33.77 -3.51 35.27
N LYS A 901 32.56 -3.94 35.66
CA LYS A 901 32.23 -5.34 35.96
C LYS A 901 31.23 -5.90 34.95
N GLY A 902 31.48 -7.13 34.48
CA GLY A 902 30.57 -7.83 33.57
C GLY A 902 30.27 -7.03 32.28
N GLN A 903 28.99 -6.91 31.94
CA GLN A 903 28.53 -6.13 30.77
C GLN A 903 28.50 -4.61 31.03
N ASP A 904 28.71 -4.17 32.28
CA ASP A 904 28.72 -2.76 32.69
C ASP A 904 30.14 -2.16 32.61
N SER A 905 30.75 -2.22 31.43
CA SER A 905 32.09 -1.69 31.19
C SER A 905 32.24 -1.09 29.79
N ASN A 906 32.94 0.05 29.69
CA ASN A 906 33.31 0.68 28.41
C ASN A 906 32.13 0.99 27.48
N HIS A 907 31.13 1.70 28.00
CA HIS A 907 29.92 2.08 27.25
C HIS A 907 30.20 3.13 26.17
N ILE A 908 31.26 3.90 26.33
CA ILE A 908 31.68 4.89 25.34
C ILE A 908 32.61 4.22 24.32
N LYS A 909 32.05 3.86 23.17
CA LYS A 909 32.80 3.26 22.06
C LYS A 909 33.01 4.27 20.94
N ARG A 910 34.02 4.05 20.10
CA ARG A 910 34.25 4.82 18.86
C ARG A 910 32.98 4.97 18.01
N LYS A 911 32.16 3.91 17.95
CA LYS A 911 30.90 3.90 17.21
C LYS A 911 29.86 4.89 17.77
N THR A 912 29.81 5.08 19.09
CA THR A 912 28.92 6.02 19.78
C THR A 912 29.15 7.47 19.34
N ILE A 913 30.41 7.86 19.19
CA ILE A 913 30.78 9.25 18.84
C ILE A 913 30.97 9.49 17.33
N LYS A 914 31.11 8.42 16.53
CA LYS A 914 31.43 8.54 15.09
C LYS A 914 30.41 9.39 14.33
N ARG A 915 29.12 9.08 14.46
CA ARG A 915 28.04 9.72 13.70
C ARG A 915 27.82 11.19 14.13
N PRO A 916 27.78 11.53 15.43
CA PRO A 916 27.71 12.93 15.88
C PRO A 916 28.84 13.80 15.34
N ILE A 917 30.09 13.35 15.48
CA ILE A 917 31.25 14.10 15.00
C ILE A 917 31.16 14.31 13.47
N MET A 918 30.74 13.27 12.73
CA MET A 918 30.68 13.32 11.27
C MET A 918 29.64 14.34 10.79
N THR A 919 28.53 14.45 11.50
CA THR A 919 27.42 15.30 11.10
C THR A 919 27.54 16.74 11.60
N GLN A 920 28.39 17.00 12.61
CA GLN A 920 28.58 18.33 13.18
C GLN A 920 29.09 19.36 12.18
N VAL A 921 30.06 18.95 11.36
CA VAL A 921 30.64 19.82 10.31
C VAL A 921 29.66 20.15 9.20
N TYR A 922 28.54 19.42 9.13
CA TYR A 922 27.45 19.65 8.18
C TYR A 922 26.25 20.39 8.80
N GLY A 923 26.39 20.95 10.00
CA GLY A 923 25.40 21.84 10.60
C GLY A 923 24.31 21.14 11.42
N VAL A 924 24.55 19.91 11.87
CA VAL A 924 23.68 19.28 12.88
C VAL A 924 23.74 20.10 14.18
N THR A 925 22.59 20.29 14.82
CA THR A 925 22.48 21.01 16.09
C THR A 925 22.80 20.10 17.27
N GLY A 926 23.09 20.68 18.44
CA GLY A 926 23.32 19.90 19.65
C GLY A 926 22.18 18.92 19.96
N TYR A 927 20.93 19.30 19.70
CA TYR A 927 19.77 18.41 19.82
C TYR A 927 19.88 17.19 18.89
N GLY A 928 20.18 17.40 17.61
CA GLY A 928 20.35 16.29 16.66
C GLY A 928 21.56 15.39 16.97
N MET A 929 22.60 15.91 17.61
CA MET A 929 23.70 15.09 18.12
C MET A 929 23.26 14.20 19.27
N SER A 930 22.50 14.74 20.23
CA SER A 930 21.95 13.96 21.34
C SER A 930 21.05 12.82 20.83
N GLU A 931 20.19 13.06 19.84
CA GLU A 931 19.37 11.98 19.24
C GLU A 931 20.25 10.89 18.59
N GLN A 932 21.33 11.26 17.90
CA GLN A 932 22.24 10.29 17.29
C GLN A 932 22.99 9.44 18.31
N ILE A 933 23.38 10.03 19.45
CA ILE A 933 24.03 9.30 20.55
C ILE A 933 23.00 8.38 21.22
N LEU A 934 21.80 8.90 21.50
CA LEU A 934 20.70 8.14 22.08
C LEU A 934 20.34 6.90 21.23
N ASP A 935 20.23 7.04 19.92
CA ASP A 935 20.01 5.93 18.98
C ASP A 935 21.04 4.80 19.17
N GLU A 936 22.31 5.14 19.39
CA GLU A 936 23.38 4.16 19.55
C GLU A 936 23.40 3.57 20.97
N LEU A 937 23.11 4.36 22.00
CA LEU A 937 22.93 3.87 23.37
C LEU A 937 21.76 2.89 23.46
N ILE A 938 20.62 3.19 22.80
CA ILE A 938 19.47 2.27 22.73
C ILE A 938 19.88 0.93 22.11
N LYS A 939 20.69 0.92 21.04
CA LYS A 939 21.16 -0.34 20.43
C LYS A 939 22.08 -1.13 21.35
N GLN A 940 22.95 -0.44 22.10
CA GLN A 940 23.84 -1.09 23.07
C GLN A 940 23.03 -1.70 24.22
N ASN A 941 22.06 -0.95 24.73
CA ASN A 941 21.21 -1.36 25.84
C ASN A 941 20.32 -2.56 25.52
N ARG A 942 20.03 -2.85 24.24
CA ARG A 942 19.29 -4.07 23.85
C ARG A 942 19.96 -5.37 24.32
N GLY A 943 21.27 -5.37 24.54
CA GLY A 943 22.01 -6.56 24.95
C GLY A 943 22.00 -6.84 26.45
N HIS A 944 21.78 -5.82 27.28
CA HIS A 944 21.98 -5.92 28.75
C HIS A 944 20.90 -5.22 29.59
N GLY A 945 20.16 -4.25 29.05
CA GLY A 945 19.04 -3.59 29.73
C GLY A 945 19.43 -2.81 31.00
N LEU A 946 20.63 -2.26 31.07
CA LEU A 946 21.18 -1.62 32.27
C LEU A 946 20.68 -0.19 32.48
N TRP A 947 20.17 0.46 31.44
CA TRP A 947 19.77 1.87 31.47
C TRP A 947 18.29 2.06 31.22
N THR A 948 17.68 2.96 31.98
CA THR A 948 16.35 3.47 31.66
C THR A 948 16.41 4.42 30.45
N HIS A 949 15.24 4.75 29.89
CA HIS A 949 15.18 5.73 28.80
C HIS A 949 15.71 7.11 29.22
N THR A 950 15.40 7.53 30.45
CA THR A 950 15.87 8.79 31.03
C THR A 950 17.38 8.78 31.23
N ASP A 951 17.95 7.69 31.74
CA ASP A 951 19.41 7.54 31.86
C ASP A 951 20.10 7.73 30.52
N MET A 952 19.59 7.09 29.46
CA MET A 952 20.17 7.20 28.13
C MET A 952 20.04 8.62 27.54
N GLN A 953 18.96 9.36 27.86
CA GLN A 953 18.79 10.76 27.44
C GLN A 953 19.77 11.70 28.16
N GLU A 954 19.99 11.51 29.46
CA GLU A 954 20.99 12.24 30.25
C GLU A 954 22.39 11.95 29.73
N MET A 955 22.74 10.67 29.57
CA MET A 955 24.02 10.23 29.01
C MET A 955 24.23 10.81 27.61
N ALA A 956 23.23 10.80 26.74
CA ALA A 956 23.34 11.37 25.40
C ALA A 956 23.56 12.89 25.41
N SER A 957 22.93 13.60 26.35
CA SER A 957 23.11 15.05 26.52
C SER A 957 24.50 15.40 27.04
N TYR A 958 24.98 14.66 28.04
CA TYR A 958 26.32 14.79 28.60
C TYR A 958 27.41 14.43 27.57
N LEU A 959 27.28 13.29 26.90
CA LEU A 959 28.23 12.86 25.87
C LEU A 959 28.28 13.84 24.69
N ARG A 960 27.16 14.46 24.31
CA ARG A 960 27.17 15.54 23.31
C ARG A 960 28.09 16.68 23.75
N GLU A 961 27.96 17.14 24.98
CA GLU A 961 28.78 18.26 25.49
C GLU A 961 30.26 17.89 25.47
N LYS A 962 30.59 16.67 25.93
CA LYS A 962 31.96 16.16 25.91
C LYS A 962 32.51 15.99 24.49
N VAL A 963 31.68 15.58 23.53
CA VAL A 963 32.06 15.56 22.10
C VAL A 963 32.39 16.97 21.60
N LEU A 964 31.56 17.98 21.94
CA LEU A 964 31.77 19.36 21.50
C LEU A 964 33.01 19.99 22.14
N GLU A 965 33.23 19.76 23.44
CA GLU A 965 34.42 20.19 24.19
C GLU A 965 35.69 19.60 23.55
N SER A 966 35.71 18.29 23.34
CA SER A 966 36.86 17.57 22.76
C SER A 966 37.14 18.02 21.32
N LEU A 967 36.08 18.30 20.54
CA LEU A 967 36.21 18.86 19.20
C LEU A 967 36.78 20.27 19.19
N GLY A 968 36.43 21.09 20.18
CA GLY A 968 36.98 22.44 20.35
C GLY A 968 38.46 22.44 20.66
N VAL A 969 38.92 21.45 21.44
CA VAL A 969 40.35 21.25 21.74
C VAL A 969 41.10 20.70 20.52
N THR A 970 40.55 19.66 19.89
CA THR A 970 41.25 18.92 18.82
C THR A 970 41.29 19.68 17.49
N PHE A 971 40.24 20.42 17.16
CA PHE A 971 40.10 21.14 15.89
C PHE A 971 39.80 22.63 16.13
N ARG A 972 40.69 23.29 16.87
CA ARG A 972 40.52 24.69 17.28
C ARG A 972 40.31 25.63 16.10
N GLU A 973 41.18 25.55 15.09
CA GLU A 973 41.10 26.43 13.92
C GLU A 973 39.85 26.17 13.07
N THR A 974 39.39 24.91 13.03
CA THR A 974 38.09 24.58 12.43
C THR A 974 36.95 25.28 13.15
N GLN A 975 36.94 25.30 14.48
CA GLN A 975 35.89 26.02 15.23
C GLN A 975 36.00 27.54 15.04
N ASN A 976 37.20 28.10 14.99
CA ASN A 976 37.42 29.52 14.68
C ASN A 976 36.84 29.88 13.31
N CYS A 977 37.11 29.07 12.28
CA CYS A 977 36.58 29.26 10.94
C CYS A 977 35.05 29.20 10.92
N ARG A 978 34.45 28.21 11.59
CA ARG A 978 33.00 28.07 11.69
C ARG A 978 32.36 29.25 12.41
N LYS A 979 32.93 29.67 13.54
CA LYS A 979 32.48 30.83 14.30
C LYS A 979 32.51 32.08 13.44
N TRP A 980 33.61 32.33 12.73
CA TRP A 980 33.74 33.46 11.81
C TRP A 980 32.67 33.44 10.70
N ILE A 981 32.40 32.29 10.08
CA ILE A 981 31.32 32.16 9.08
C ILE A 981 29.96 32.48 9.69
N THR A 982 29.67 31.97 10.89
CA THR A 982 28.42 32.25 11.61
C THR A 982 28.28 33.74 11.92
N ASP A 983 29.29 34.34 12.55
CA ASP A 983 29.30 35.75 12.94
C ASP A 983 29.08 36.66 11.72
N ILE A 984 29.78 36.40 10.60
CA ILE A 984 29.58 37.15 9.35
C ILE A 984 28.17 36.95 8.80
N THR A 985 27.65 35.72 8.83
CA THR A 985 26.30 35.44 8.33
C THR A 985 25.26 36.20 9.15
N GLU A 986 25.41 36.26 10.47
CA GLU A 986 24.54 37.02 11.37
C GLU A 986 24.64 38.54 11.16
N ILE A 987 25.86 39.06 10.95
CA ILE A 987 26.08 40.48 10.62
C ILE A 987 25.41 40.83 9.29
N ILE A 988 25.64 40.05 8.24
CA ILE A 988 25.02 40.28 6.92
C ILE A 988 23.49 40.20 7.03
N TRP A 989 22.98 39.23 7.79
CA TRP A 989 21.55 39.02 7.98
C TRP A 989 20.87 40.16 8.77
N SER A 990 21.56 40.71 9.77
CA SER A 990 21.08 41.83 10.58
C SER A 990 21.17 43.17 9.85
N ALA A 991 22.21 43.38 9.02
CA ALA A 991 22.41 44.60 8.25
C ALA A 991 21.44 44.75 7.07
N GLN A 992 20.90 43.65 6.53
CA GLN A 992 19.97 43.72 5.39
C GLN A 992 18.52 43.96 5.84
N PRO A 993 17.79 44.93 5.23
CA PRO A 993 16.37 45.15 5.48
C PRO A 993 15.57 43.85 5.26
N ALA A 994 14.55 43.59 6.08
CA ALA A 994 13.80 42.32 6.05
C ALA A 994 13.23 41.98 4.65
N GLU A 995 12.95 43.01 3.84
CA GLU A 995 12.45 42.94 2.46
C GLU A 995 13.56 42.65 1.43
N LEU A 996 14.79 43.05 1.73
CA LEU A 996 15.99 42.92 0.91
C LEU A 996 16.96 41.86 1.42
N ARG A 997 16.59 41.09 2.46
CA ARG A 997 17.33 39.91 2.94
C ARG A 997 17.46 38.92 1.78
N ASN A 998 18.49 39.16 0.99
CA ASN A 998 18.86 38.32 -0.12
C ASN A 998 19.53 37.10 0.49
N ALA A 999 19.17 35.93 -0.04
CA ALA A 999 19.91 34.70 0.17
C ALA A 999 21.43 34.96 0.18
N PHE A 1000 22.14 34.50 1.21
CA PHE A 1000 23.59 34.54 1.26
C PHE A 1000 24.16 33.89 -0.02
N CYS A 1001 25.03 34.63 -0.71
CA CYS A 1001 25.59 34.24 -2.00
C CYS A 1001 27.11 34.22 -1.93
N TRP A 1002 27.72 33.23 -2.57
CA TRP A 1002 29.16 33.19 -2.82
C TRP A 1002 29.44 32.48 -4.14
N THR A 1003 30.63 32.69 -4.69
CA THR A 1003 31.08 31.99 -5.89
C THR A 1003 32.07 30.90 -5.49
N THR A 1004 31.86 29.67 -5.95
CA THR A 1004 32.82 28.59 -5.73
C THR A 1004 34.12 28.84 -6.51
N PRO A 1005 35.25 28.21 -6.15
CA PRO A 1005 36.48 28.29 -6.95
C PRO A 1005 36.31 27.84 -8.42
N LEU A 1006 35.26 27.09 -8.73
CA LEU A 1006 34.92 26.64 -10.09
C LEU A 1006 33.90 27.55 -10.80
N GLY A 1007 33.66 28.75 -10.28
CA GLY A 1007 32.81 29.77 -10.90
C GLY A 1007 31.30 29.57 -10.70
N LEU A 1008 30.85 28.62 -9.87
CA LEU A 1008 29.44 28.43 -9.57
C LEU A 1008 28.97 29.47 -8.55
N VAL A 1009 27.99 30.29 -8.92
CA VAL A 1009 27.33 31.20 -7.97
C VAL A 1009 26.32 30.41 -7.14
N VAL A 1010 26.64 30.19 -5.87
CA VAL A 1010 25.79 29.51 -4.91
C VAL A 1010 24.92 30.53 -4.19
N ARG A 1011 23.62 30.25 -4.11
CA ARG A 1011 22.62 31.09 -3.42
C ARG A 1011 21.86 30.25 -2.40
N GLN A 1012 21.97 30.58 -1.12
CA GLN A 1012 21.26 29.86 -0.05
C GLN A 1012 19.74 30.09 -0.11
N PRO A 1013 18.90 29.06 -0.30
CA PRO A 1013 17.47 29.25 -0.51
C PRO A 1013 16.67 29.49 0.78
N TYR A 1014 17.33 29.76 1.91
CA TYR A 1014 16.69 29.92 3.21
C TYR A 1014 15.89 31.23 3.26
N LYS A 1015 14.57 31.10 3.32
CA LYS A 1015 13.64 32.23 3.47
C LYS A 1015 12.84 32.02 4.74
N VAL A 1016 12.64 33.09 5.52
CA VAL A 1016 11.66 33.09 6.60
C VAL A 1016 10.30 32.86 5.97
N LYS A 1017 9.65 31.73 6.26
CA LYS A 1017 8.28 31.50 5.83
C LYS A 1017 7.41 32.58 6.49
N LYS A 1018 6.84 33.51 5.71
CA LYS A 1018 5.74 34.35 6.21
C LYS A 1018 4.67 33.41 6.76
N LYS A 1019 4.26 33.58 8.03
CA LYS A 1019 3.09 32.87 8.60
C LYS A 1019 1.94 33.11 7.62
N ARG A 1020 1.45 32.04 6.99
CA ARG A 1020 0.30 32.11 6.10
C ARG A 1020 -0.92 32.49 6.94
N CYS A 1021 -1.60 33.58 6.60
CA CYS A 1021 -3.00 33.77 6.99
C CYS A 1021 -3.79 32.51 6.58
N SER A 1022 -4.58 32.01 7.52
CA SER A 1022 -5.34 30.77 7.43
C SER A 1022 -6.42 30.86 6.35
N SER A 1023 -6.27 30.12 5.24
CA SER A 1023 -7.39 29.72 4.40
C SER A 1023 -7.90 28.33 4.83
N PRO A 1024 -9.22 28.09 4.94
CA PRO A 1024 -9.73 26.87 5.53
C PRO A 1024 -10.01 25.82 4.45
N ARG A 1025 -9.04 24.93 4.18
CA ARG A 1025 -9.24 23.49 3.88
C ARG A 1025 -7.89 22.78 3.66
N LYS A 1026 -7.60 21.84 4.56
CA LYS A 1026 -6.66 20.71 4.53
C LYS A 1026 -5.38 20.91 3.70
N ALA A 1027 -4.35 21.31 4.44
CA ALA A 1027 -2.96 21.44 4.03
C ALA A 1027 -2.38 20.14 3.47
N THR A 1028 -1.97 20.18 2.21
CA THR A 1028 -0.84 19.40 1.70
C THR A 1028 0.19 20.39 1.13
N HIS A 1029 1.42 20.26 1.63
CA HIS A 1029 2.57 21.09 1.26
C HIS A 1029 3.13 20.69 -0.10
N ALA A 1030 3.03 21.58 -1.10
CA ALA A 1030 4.03 21.81 -2.14
C ALA A 1030 3.63 23.06 -2.98
N SER A 1031 4.60 23.88 -3.37
CA SER A 1031 4.46 25.03 -4.28
C SER A 1031 5.38 24.81 -5.49
N PRO A 1032 4.98 25.19 -6.73
CA PRO A 1032 5.40 26.48 -7.32
C PRO A 1032 4.31 27.07 -8.28
N GLY A 1033 4.31 28.29 -8.81
CA GLY A 1033 5.18 29.47 -8.81
C GLY A 1033 4.57 30.56 -9.75
N ILE A 1034 5.17 31.75 -9.73
CA ILE A 1034 5.06 32.91 -10.67
C ILE A 1034 3.79 33.78 -10.60
N ALA A 1035 3.90 34.96 -9.97
CA ALA A 1035 3.32 36.21 -10.46
C ALA A 1035 4.11 37.40 -9.88
N SER A 1036 4.47 38.33 -10.76
CA SER A 1036 5.12 39.62 -10.50
C SER A 1036 4.34 40.46 -9.47
N PRO A 1037 4.98 41.33 -8.66
CA PRO A 1037 4.23 42.20 -7.76
C PRO A 1037 3.70 43.43 -8.52
N PRO A 1038 2.41 43.81 -8.39
CA PRO A 1038 2.02 45.19 -8.58
C PRO A 1038 2.32 46.01 -7.31
N LEU A 1039 2.63 47.28 -7.53
CA LEU A 1039 2.85 48.34 -6.55
C LEU A 1039 1.61 48.65 -5.69
N ALA A 1040 1.89 49.35 -4.57
CA ALA A 1040 0.99 50.12 -3.71
C ALA A 1040 0.13 49.30 -2.72
N GLU A 1041 -0.15 49.71 -1.48
CA GLU A 1041 0.17 50.90 -0.68
C GLU A 1041 -0.21 50.58 0.79
N THR A 1042 0.47 51.23 1.74
CA THR A 1042 0.02 51.60 3.10
C THR A 1042 -1.11 50.83 3.79
N THR A 1043 -0.84 50.22 4.96
CA THR A 1043 -1.23 50.77 6.27
C THR A 1043 -0.78 49.87 7.44
N GLN A 1044 -0.35 50.54 8.50
CA GLN A 1044 0.04 50.03 9.82
C GLN A 1044 -1.05 49.14 10.47
N ARG A 1045 -0.62 48.17 11.27
CA ARG A 1045 -0.84 48.21 12.74
C ARG A 1045 -0.18 47.04 13.46
N ASP A 1046 0.32 47.41 14.63
CA ASP A 1046 1.05 46.65 15.64
C ASP A 1046 0.35 45.38 16.13
N CYS A 1047 1.13 44.38 16.54
CA CYS A 1047 1.26 43.96 17.95
C CYS A 1047 1.96 42.59 18.09
N SER A 1048 2.98 42.61 18.98
CA SER A 1048 3.62 41.52 19.75
C SER A 1048 4.22 40.32 19.04
#